data_AF-A0A6G0XG07-F1
#
_entry.id   AF-A0A6G0XG07-F1
#
_cell.length_a   1.000
_cell.length_b   1.000
_cell.length_c   1.000
_cell.angle_alpha   90.00
_cell.angle_beta   90.00
_cell.angle_gamma   90.00
#
_symmetry.space_group_name_H-M   'P 1'
#
loop_
_entity.id
_entity.type
_entity.pdbx_description
1 polymer ?
#
loop_
_entity_poly.entity_id
_entity_poly.type
_entity_poly.pdbx_seq_one_letter_code
_entity_poly.pdbx_strand_id
1 'polypeptide(L)'
;MAPLMMLVLAFLLSLSSVYNVENTLRRNKSKWIVPGLLGGMLSLSMLSAAVMISPDTFSYAQQALNGRGNMGPSSSFSKSTLELPAEEANMSRLGNVRNPTQEALEAAQRDWHPNVGLLPMPHNHSLGEANGLILNPGHEEKSLVVVLGDSHMEMLKPRFVRLCENTKPKDFPTIVFESMAYPPLVSCAWWTDILQVKIRGVRPHAVVYGINWLKYLRPSAVDSDPLHKTPSCCSDYGQDCLGQSRKDVQYILSRFEEDLSFLTMYGIKVFVNTICPEGPPYDPQRMANGTITSVNRTAFQEDHAWLLEQIERTIKAAKATVYDLSDNLCWDDDCHVVDSKGLPVRKDSNLLTSTFAANYLSVVDHIVAEATTSSNGTTASSEAPNSSRGPRIEEPTIPKIKAASSIWWPDQGYTQLTLDSNYASPLGTWRNTDAVMNLGQDKVVIAVGDSHSNQVKPRFLRLFNDRHGATNSSNFPTIVFKTLDGVPSLPCMNDYRPILDMIQRVRPNAKTRDELVGNPRCCLSGYRDQCEYQRPKDVRALVNQLQDDLAKLTALGIKVFVATLNPEGKQFDPKNMLNGDDVGDVRPVLRSEFREEHKELTGLIEAAVAGANATLIDYSDNYCWQDVCQVIDDHGRPIMKDNNHLTSTFAYEYLSVVDQVIDAAMAD
;
A
#
# COMPACT_ATOMS: atom_id res chain seq x y z
N MET A 1 -2.91 -20.43 -12.75
CA MET A 1 -3.59 -21.73 -12.85
C MET A 1 -2.83 -22.74 -12.00
N ALA A 2 -3.46 -23.31 -10.97
CA ALA A 2 -2.80 -24.28 -10.10
C ALA A 2 -2.41 -25.56 -10.88
N PRO A 3 -1.27 -26.21 -10.57
CA PRO A 3 -0.81 -27.42 -11.28
C PRO A 3 -1.86 -28.54 -11.32
N LEU A 4 -2.67 -28.64 -10.25
CA LEU A 4 -3.76 -29.60 -10.14
C LEU A 4 -4.89 -29.33 -11.15
N MET A 5 -5.24 -28.06 -11.39
CA MET A 5 -6.29 -27.68 -12.34
C MET A 5 -5.88 -27.96 -13.78
N MET A 6 -4.58 -27.83 -14.10
CA MET A 6 -4.04 -28.24 -15.40
C MET A 6 -4.12 -29.75 -15.61
N LEU A 7 -3.85 -30.55 -14.57
CA LEU A 7 -4.01 -32.00 -14.63
C LEU A 7 -5.47 -32.42 -14.80
N VAL A 8 -6.39 -31.78 -14.08
CA VAL A 8 -7.83 -32.02 -14.22
C VAL A 8 -8.31 -31.64 -15.62
N LEU A 9 -7.91 -30.48 -16.13
CA LEU A 9 -8.27 -30.04 -17.48
C LEU A 9 -7.70 -30.98 -18.55
N ALA A 10 -6.44 -31.38 -18.43
CA ALA A 10 -5.82 -32.35 -19.34
C ALA A 10 -6.53 -33.70 -19.32
N PHE A 11 -6.95 -34.17 -18.13
CA PHE A 11 -7.73 -35.39 -17.98
C PHE A 11 -9.12 -35.29 -18.62
N LEU A 12 -9.83 -34.17 -18.41
CA LEU A 12 -11.14 -33.92 -19.02
C LEU A 12 -11.06 -33.79 -20.55
N LEU A 13 -10.04 -33.11 -21.06
CA LEU A 13 -9.79 -32.99 -22.50
C LEU A 13 -9.42 -34.35 -23.12
N SER A 14 -8.65 -35.17 -22.41
CA SER A 14 -8.33 -36.55 -22.83
C SER A 14 -9.60 -37.41 -22.93
N LEU A 15 -10.46 -37.38 -21.89
CA LEU A 15 -11.75 -38.07 -21.92
C LEU A 15 -12.64 -37.58 -23.06
N SER A 16 -12.76 -36.26 -23.24
CA SER A 16 -13.56 -35.68 -24.32
C SER A 16 -13.03 -36.08 -25.71
N SER A 17 -11.71 -36.12 -25.89
CA SER A 17 -11.08 -36.58 -27.12
C SER A 17 -11.45 -38.04 -27.44
N VAL A 18 -11.33 -38.94 -26.46
CA VAL A 18 -11.67 -40.37 -26.66
C VAL A 18 -13.15 -40.55 -26.98
N TYR A 19 -14.05 -39.91 -26.22
CA TYR A 19 -15.49 -40.15 -26.36
C TYR A 19 -16.12 -39.43 -27.55
N ASN A 20 -15.77 -38.17 -27.79
CA ASN A 20 -16.42 -37.36 -28.81
C ASN A 20 -15.72 -37.45 -30.17
N VAL A 21 -14.39 -37.57 -30.17
CA VAL A 21 -13.60 -37.55 -31.41
C VAL A 21 -13.23 -38.96 -31.82
N GLU A 22 -12.50 -39.71 -30.99
CA GLU A 22 -11.95 -41.00 -31.38
C GLU A 22 -13.02 -42.08 -31.58
N ASN A 23 -13.96 -42.23 -30.65
CA ASN A 23 -15.04 -43.20 -30.76
C ASN A 23 -15.98 -42.91 -31.94
N THR A 24 -16.24 -41.63 -32.22
CA THR A 24 -17.07 -41.21 -33.36
C THR A 24 -16.36 -41.44 -34.68
N LEU A 25 -15.07 -41.13 -34.77
CA LEU A 25 -14.25 -41.35 -35.97
C LEU A 25 -14.02 -42.84 -36.25
N ARG A 26 -13.77 -43.67 -35.22
CA ARG A 26 -13.59 -45.12 -35.36
C ARG A 26 -14.83 -45.83 -35.92
N ARG A 27 -16.03 -45.30 -35.65
CA ARG A 27 -17.31 -45.88 -36.11
C ARG A 27 -17.75 -45.36 -37.47
N ASN A 28 -17.15 -44.27 -37.96
CA ASN A 28 -17.48 -43.69 -39.25
C ASN A 28 -16.63 -44.34 -40.36
N LYS A 29 -17.28 -44.88 -41.40
CA LYS A 29 -16.61 -45.59 -42.52
C LYS A 29 -16.31 -44.68 -43.72
N SER A 30 -16.40 -43.37 -43.55
CA SER A 30 -16.18 -42.41 -44.63
C SER A 30 -14.73 -42.46 -45.13
N LYS A 31 -14.56 -42.56 -46.46
CA LYS A 31 -13.24 -42.52 -47.13
C LYS A 31 -12.50 -41.19 -46.95
N TRP A 32 -13.19 -40.14 -46.45
CA TRP A 32 -12.65 -38.81 -46.22
C TRP A 32 -12.04 -38.61 -44.83
N ILE A 33 -12.20 -39.56 -43.91
CA ILE A 33 -11.69 -39.42 -42.53
C ILE A 33 -10.16 -39.34 -42.53
N VAL A 34 -9.49 -40.24 -43.26
CA VAL A 34 -8.02 -40.26 -43.32
C VAL A 34 -7.46 -38.99 -43.96
N PRO A 35 -7.94 -38.52 -45.13
CA PRO A 35 -7.54 -37.22 -45.68
C PRO A 35 -7.83 -36.04 -44.75
N GLY A 36 -8.99 -36.03 -44.06
CA GLY A 36 -9.37 -34.98 -43.13
C GLY A 36 -8.46 -34.91 -41.90
N LEU A 37 -8.11 -36.06 -41.32
CA LEU A 37 -7.15 -36.15 -40.22
C LEU A 37 -5.74 -35.75 -40.65
N LEU A 38 -5.31 -36.13 -41.86
CA LEU A 38 -4.03 -35.71 -42.42
C LEU A 38 -3.98 -34.19 -42.60
N GLY A 39 -5.06 -33.59 -43.12
CA GLY A 39 -5.22 -32.14 -43.21
C GLY A 39 -5.22 -31.45 -41.85
N GLY A 40 -5.89 -32.04 -40.85
CA GLY A 40 -5.89 -31.56 -39.47
C GLY A 40 -4.49 -31.55 -38.86
N MET A 41 -3.73 -32.65 -39.00
CA MET A 41 -2.35 -32.75 -38.52
C MET A 41 -1.43 -31.77 -39.23
N LEU A 42 -1.60 -31.57 -40.55
CA LEU A 42 -0.87 -30.55 -41.31
C LEU A 42 -1.19 -29.14 -40.82
N SER A 43 -2.46 -28.83 -40.57
CA SER A 43 -2.86 -27.51 -40.05
C SER A 43 -2.31 -27.22 -38.65
N LEU A 44 -2.31 -28.21 -37.75
CA LEU A 44 -1.69 -28.09 -36.42
C LEU A 44 -0.17 -27.94 -36.51
N SER A 45 0.46 -28.64 -37.45
CA SER A 45 1.91 -28.51 -37.69
C SER A 45 2.27 -27.12 -38.24
N MET A 46 1.45 -26.57 -39.14
CA MET A 46 1.62 -25.20 -39.63
C MET A 46 1.37 -24.16 -38.54
N LEU A 47 0.37 -24.36 -37.68
CA LEU A 47 0.11 -23.48 -36.53
C LEU A 47 1.27 -23.53 -35.53
N SER A 48 1.79 -24.72 -35.23
CA SER A 48 2.96 -24.89 -34.37
C SER A 48 4.19 -24.19 -34.96
N ALA A 49 4.44 -24.35 -36.27
CA ALA A 49 5.50 -23.63 -36.97
C ALA A 49 5.31 -22.11 -36.90
N ALA A 50 4.08 -21.61 -37.05
CA ALA A 50 3.79 -20.18 -36.93
C ALA A 50 4.05 -19.65 -35.50
N VAL A 51 3.67 -20.41 -34.47
CA VAL A 51 3.96 -20.08 -33.06
C VAL A 51 5.45 -20.08 -32.78
N MET A 52 6.21 -21.00 -33.39
CA MET A 52 7.67 -21.06 -33.26
C MET A 52 8.40 -19.94 -34.02
N ILE A 53 7.83 -19.43 -35.11
CA ILE A 53 8.41 -18.32 -35.90
C ILE A 53 8.10 -16.96 -35.26
N SER A 54 6.97 -16.82 -34.55
CA SER A 54 6.56 -15.57 -33.89
C SER A 54 6.19 -15.79 -32.42
N PRO A 55 7.15 -16.27 -31.59
CA PRO A 55 6.87 -16.64 -30.20
C PRO A 55 6.48 -15.43 -29.34
N ASP A 56 6.88 -14.23 -29.74
CA ASP A 56 6.51 -12.95 -29.14
C ASP A 56 5.03 -12.59 -29.29
N THR A 57 4.31 -13.15 -30.27
CA THR A 57 2.88 -12.87 -30.42
C THR A 57 2.01 -13.75 -29.52
N PHE A 58 2.53 -14.91 -29.08
CA PHE A 58 1.76 -15.94 -28.38
C PHE A 58 2.27 -16.28 -26.97
N SER A 59 3.46 -15.78 -26.57
CA SER A 59 4.07 -16.06 -25.27
C SER A 59 4.39 -14.76 -24.51
N TYR A 60 3.68 -14.53 -23.40
CA TYR A 60 4.00 -13.43 -22.47
C TYR A 60 5.41 -13.55 -21.88
N ALA A 61 5.94 -14.77 -21.72
CA ALA A 61 7.31 -14.97 -21.28
C ALA A 61 8.32 -14.53 -22.34
N GLN A 62 8.06 -14.80 -23.62
CA GLN A 62 8.91 -14.32 -24.72
C GLN A 62 8.75 -12.80 -24.94
N GLN A 63 7.55 -12.23 -24.76
CA GLN A 63 7.35 -10.77 -24.75
C GLN A 63 8.14 -10.09 -23.63
N ALA A 64 8.17 -10.70 -22.44
CA ALA A 64 8.97 -10.20 -21.31
C ALA A 64 10.48 -10.35 -21.55
N LEU A 65 10.93 -11.44 -22.19
CA LEU A 65 12.32 -11.63 -22.58
C LEU A 65 12.75 -10.69 -23.71
N ASN A 66 11.91 -10.47 -24.72
CA ASN A 66 12.14 -9.49 -25.79
C ASN A 66 12.07 -8.06 -25.25
N GLY A 67 11.24 -7.79 -24.24
CA GLY A 67 11.22 -6.54 -23.49
C GLY A 67 12.53 -6.28 -22.73
N ARG A 68 13.15 -7.33 -22.19
CA ARG A 68 14.52 -7.29 -21.63
C ARG A 68 15.60 -7.16 -22.71
N GLY A 69 15.43 -7.81 -23.87
CA GLY A 69 16.37 -7.73 -25.00
C GLY A 69 16.34 -6.38 -25.75
N ASN A 70 15.20 -5.70 -25.75
CA ASN A 70 15.08 -4.31 -26.23
C ASN A 70 15.56 -3.26 -25.21
N MET A 71 15.98 -3.68 -24.01
CA MET A 71 16.86 -2.89 -23.15
C MET A 71 18.34 -3.13 -23.53
N GLY A 72 18.66 -2.96 -24.81
CA GLY A 72 19.99 -2.52 -25.23
C GLY A 72 20.11 -1.00 -25.07
N PRO A 73 21.32 -0.44 -24.91
CA PRO A 73 21.57 0.79 -24.16
C PRO A 73 20.71 1.94 -24.68
N SER A 74 19.89 2.49 -23.77
CA SER A 74 19.40 3.87 -23.79
C SER A 74 19.09 4.44 -25.18
N SER A 75 17.86 4.25 -25.64
CA SER A 75 17.31 5.04 -26.74
C SER A 75 17.24 6.52 -26.34
N SER A 76 18.29 7.25 -26.73
CA SER A 76 18.25 8.61 -27.29
C SER A 76 17.15 9.55 -26.76
N PHE A 77 17.44 10.20 -25.62
CA PHE A 77 16.84 11.48 -25.27
C PHE A 77 17.43 12.59 -26.14
N SER A 78 16.56 13.42 -26.70
CA SER A 78 16.91 14.66 -27.40
C SER A 78 17.89 15.51 -26.58
N LYS A 79 18.92 16.01 -27.26
CA LYS A 79 19.95 16.93 -26.77
C LYS A 79 19.37 18.03 -25.87
N SER A 80 19.59 17.88 -24.58
CA SER A 80 19.81 19.00 -23.66
C SER A 80 21.15 18.77 -22.98
N THR A 81 22.03 19.75 -23.11
CA THR A 81 23.44 19.68 -22.74
C THR A 81 23.60 19.63 -21.22
N LEU A 82 23.76 18.43 -20.67
CA LEU A 82 24.29 18.17 -19.32
C LEU A 82 25.18 16.93 -19.40
N GLU A 83 26.37 17.02 -18.83
CA GLU A 83 27.50 16.10 -18.98
C GLU A 83 27.15 14.64 -18.60
N LEU A 84 27.76 13.69 -19.32
CA LEU A 84 27.61 12.24 -19.17
C LEU A 84 27.80 11.77 -17.71
N PRO A 85 27.00 10.80 -17.19
CA PRO A 85 27.31 10.15 -15.93
C PRO A 85 28.59 9.33 -16.10
N ALA A 86 29.47 9.39 -15.11
CA ALA A 86 30.62 8.51 -14.99
C ALA A 86 30.16 7.03 -15.03
N GLU A 87 30.95 6.19 -15.70
CA GLU A 87 30.84 4.73 -15.69
C GLU A 87 30.63 4.21 -14.26
N GLU A 88 29.63 3.34 -14.02
CA GLU A 88 29.32 2.79 -12.69
C GLU A 88 30.58 2.22 -12.02
N ALA A 89 30.97 2.80 -10.88
CA ALA A 89 32.14 2.36 -10.13
C ALA A 89 31.86 1.00 -9.47
N ASN A 90 32.29 -0.08 -10.12
CA ASN A 90 32.25 -1.44 -9.58
C ASN A 90 33.67 -1.94 -9.33
N MET A 91 33.96 -2.38 -8.10
CA MET A 91 35.30 -2.79 -7.70
C MET A 91 35.78 -4.08 -8.36
N SER A 92 34.88 -5.01 -8.71
CA SER A 92 35.21 -6.30 -9.31
C SER A 92 35.65 -6.18 -10.76
N ARG A 93 35.38 -5.05 -11.43
CA ARG A 93 35.92 -4.76 -12.76
C ARG A 93 37.43 -4.53 -12.77
N LEU A 94 38.04 -4.26 -11.60
CA LEU A 94 39.47 -3.98 -11.50
C LEU A 94 40.27 -5.30 -11.49
N GLY A 95 40.75 -5.72 -12.66
CA GLY A 95 41.36 -7.05 -12.89
C GLY A 95 42.66 -7.39 -12.16
N ASN A 96 43.16 -6.55 -11.23
CA ASN A 96 44.33 -6.87 -10.39
C ASN A 96 43.97 -6.65 -8.91
N VAL A 97 43.72 -7.76 -8.21
CA VAL A 97 43.50 -7.77 -6.76
C VAL A 97 44.82 -8.10 -6.05
N ARG A 98 45.23 -7.24 -5.11
CA ARG A 98 46.39 -7.51 -4.25
C ARG A 98 45.95 -8.27 -3.01
N ASN A 99 46.81 -9.13 -2.48
CA ASN A 99 46.58 -9.72 -1.17
C ASN A 99 46.61 -8.60 -0.09
N PRO A 100 45.67 -8.62 0.88
CA PRO A 100 45.66 -7.70 2.01
C PRO A 100 46.91 -7.93 2.88
N THR A 101 47.46 -6.84 3.41
CA THR A 101 48.46 -6.92 4.47
C THR A 101 47.78 -7.07 5.83
N GLN A 102 48.53 -7.50 6.85
CA GLN A 102 48.01 -7.56 8.22
C GLN A 102 47.47 -6.19 8.68
N GLU A 103 48.18 -5.11 8.33
CA GLU A 103 47.76 -3.75 8.63
C GLU A 103 46.45 -3.38 7.93
N ALA A 104 46.24 -3.82 6.68
CA ALA A 104 45.01 -3.61 5.93
C ALA A 104 43.81 -4.35 6.56
N LEU A 105 44.01 -5.59 7.00
CA LEU A 105 42.98 -6.39 7.69
C LEU A 105 42.57 -5.73 9.02
N GLU A 106 43.55 -5.28 9.80
CA GLU A 106 43.30 -4.58 11.06
C GLU A 106 42.68 -3.20 10.86
N ALA A 107 43.07 -2.48 9.81
CA ALA A 107 42.48 -1.20 9.46
C ALA A 107 41.01 -1.36 9.06
N ALA A 108 40.68 -2.38 8.25
CA ALA A 108 39.30 -2.65 7.86
C ALA A 108 38.40 -2.97 9.07
N GLN A 109 38.87 -3.76 10.04
CA GLN A 109 38.10 -4.04 11.27
C GLN A 109 37.78 -2.79 12.09
N ARG A 110 38.64 -1.76 12.01
CA ARG A 110 38.44 -0.48 12.68
C ARG A 110 37.70 0.56 11.84
N ASP A 111 37.50 0.30 10.54
CA ASP A 111 36.87 1.23 9.60
C ASP A 111 35.33 1.25 9.74
N TRP A 112 34.87 1.76 10.88
CA TRP A 112 33.46 1.96 11.19
C TRP A 112 33.23 3.37 11.73
N HIS A 113 33.06 4.31 10.80
CA HIS A 113 32.81 5.72 11.08
C HIS A 113 31.58 6.24 10.30
N PRO A 114 30.43 5.55 10.37
CA PRO A 114 29.27 5.87 9.53
C PRO A 114 28.68 7.26 9.82
N ASN A 115 28.93 7.82 11.01
CA ASN A 115 28.30 9.07 11.47
C ASN A 115 29.12 10.34 11.15
N VAL A 116 30.29 10.21 10.51
CA VAL A 116 31.11 11.37 10.14
C VAL A 116 30.36 12.23 9.11
N GLY A 117 30.23 13.53 9.37
CA GLY A 117 29.55 14.48 8.48
C GLY A 117 28.05 14.63 8.70
N LEU A 118 27.46 13.87 9.64
CA LEU A 118 26.05 13.97 10.01
C LEU A 118 25.83 14.83 11.25
N LEU A 119 24.66 15.46 11.34
CA LEU A 119 24.23 16.25 12.48
C LEU A 119 23.26 15.41 13.34
N PRO A 120 23.24 15.63 14.68
CA PRO A 120 22.16 15.09 15.50
C PRO A 120 20.84 15.71 15.07
N MET A 121 19.79 14.90 15.01
CA MET A 121 18.46 15.40 14.66
C MET A 121 17.91 16.31 15.78
N PRO A 122 17.32 17.46 15.44
CA PRO A 122 16.70 18.33 16.43
C PRO A 122 15.57 17.61 17.19
N HIS A 123 15.47 17.83 18.51
CA HIS A 123 14.44 17.20 19.35
C HIS A 123 13.00 17.54 18.93
N ASN A 124 12.80 18.65 18.22
CA ASN A 124 11.51 19.11 17.70
C ASN A 124 11.29 18.75 16.22
N HIS A 125 12.16 17.94 15.61
CA HIS A 125 11.98 17.49 14.23
C HIS A 125 10.75 16.57 14.12
N SER A 126 10.00 16.64 13.02
CA SER A 126 8.71 15.96 12.87
C SER A 126 8.77 14.42 12.89
N LEU A 127 9.96 13.82 12.72
CA LEU A 127 10.21 12.38 12.89
C LEU A 127 10.67 12.00 14.32
N GLY A 128 11.09 13.00 15.10
CA GLY A 128 11.18 13.01 16.57
C GLY A 128 11.68 11.76 17.26
N GLU A 129 12.98 11.49 17.20
CA GLU A 129 13.69 10.70 18.21
C GLU A 129 15.04 11.35 18.59
N ALA A 130 15.42 11.26 19.87
CA ALA A 130 16.59 11.93 20.44
C ALA A 130 17.95 11.40 19.91
N ASN A 131 17.95 10.34 19.10
CA ASN A 131 19.16 9.65 18.62
C ASN A 131 19.27 9.55 17.09
N GLY A 132 18.28 10.04 16.34
CA GLY A 132 18.33 10.02 14.88
C GLY A 132 19.37 11.02 14.35
N LEU A 133 19.86 10.78 13.13
CA LEU A 133 20.84 11.65 12.47
C LEU A 133 20.26 12.28 11.21
N ILE A 134 20.73 13.47 10.88
CA ILE A 134 20.27 14.24 9.73
C ILE A 134 21.45 14.74 8.90
N LEU A 135 21.30 14.67 7.58
CA LEU A 135 22.21 15.23 6.60
C LEU A 135 21.47 16.28 5.79
N ASN A 136 22.13 17.41 5.57
CA ASN A 136 21.62 18.53 4.77
C ASN A 136 20.20 19.01 5.20
N PRO A 137 20.00 19.41 6.48
CA PRO A 137 18.70 19.91 6.96
C PRO A 137 18.29 21.22 6.28
N GLY A 138 16.99 21.53 6.30
CA GLY A 138 16.43 22.75 5.69
C GLY A 138 15.95 22.58 4.25
N HIS A 139 15.95 21.35 3.73
CA HIS A 139 15.46 20.99 2.40
C HIS A 139 14.28 20.00 2.44
N GLU A 140 13.71 19.75 3.62
CA GLU A 140 12.68 18.74 3.88
C GLU A 140 11.43 18.97 3.02
N GLU A 141 11.03 20.22 2.82
CA GLU A 141 9.89 20.59 1.96
C GLU A 141 10.14 20.31 0.47
N LYS A 142 11.40 20.42 0.01
CA LYS A 142 11.78 20.25 -1.40
C LYS A 142 12.05 18.78 -1.74
N SER A 143 12.76 18.08 -0.86
CA SER A 143 13.06 16.66 -1.00
C SER A 143 13.54 16.11 0.34
N LEU A 144 12.73 15.23 0.91
CA LEU A 144 13.03 14.52 2.15
C LEU A 144 13.15 13.03 1.87
N VAL A 145 14.27 12.43 2.29
CA VAL A 145 14.50 10.99 2.25
C VAL A 145 14.61 10.48 3.68
N VAL A 146 13.85 9.43 4.00
CA VAL A 146 13.91 8.77 5.31
C VAL A 146 14.54 7.40 5.14
N VAL A 147 15.64 7.15 5.84
CA VAL A 147 16.41 5.90 5.80
C VAL A 147 16.14 5.11 7.08
N LEU A 148 15.63 3.89 6.92
CA LEU A 148 15.14 3.03 8.00
C LEU A 148 15.86 1.69 7.97
N GLY A 149 16.41 1.27 9.10
CA GLY A 149 17.06 -0.02 9.16
C GLY A 149 17.82 -0.33 10.42
N ASP A 150 18.69 -1.33 10.32
CA ASP A 150 19.67 -1.67 11.32
C ASP A 150 21.06 -1.12 10.95
N SER A 151 22.13 -1.75 11.44
CA SER A 151 23.50 -1.42 11.05
C SER A 151 23.77 -1.54 9.54
N HIS A 152 22.92 -2.19 8.75
CA HIS A 152 23.06 -2.27 7.30
C HIS A 152 22.62 -0.99 6.61
N MET A 153 21.81 -0.13 7.25
CA MET A 153 21.58 1.22 6.76
C MET A 153 22.62 2.22 7.26
N GLU A 154 23.17 1.98 8.45
CA GLU A 154 24.30 2.76 8.97
C GLU A 154 25.50 2.74 8.00
N MET A 155 25.81 1.59 7.39
CA MET A 155 26.92 1.47 6.45
C MET A 155 26.73 2.24 5.14
N LEU A 156 25.51 2.71 4.82
CA LEU A 156 25.25 3.52 3.62
C LEU A 156 25.52 5.02 3.84
N LYS A 157 25.54 5.48 5.10
CA LYS A 157 25.72 6.90 5.47
C LYS A 157 26.94 7.55 4.80
N PRO A 158 28.13 6.92 4.74
CA PRO A 158 29.30 7.52 4.09
C PRO A 158 29.08 7.88 2.62
N ARG A 159 28.26 7.11 1.90
CA ARG A 159 27.94 7.41 0.50
C ARG A 159 27.02 8.61 0.37
N PHE A 160 25.98 8.70 1.20
CA PHE A 160 25.11 9.88 1.24
C PHE A 160 25.88 11.16 1.56
N VAL A 161 26.79 11.12 2.54
CA VAL A 161 27.68 12.24 2.87
C VAL A 161 28.55 12.62 1.69
N ARG A 162 29.21 11.64 1.06
CA ARG A 162 30.04 11.86 -0.13
C ARG A 162 29.26 12.49 -1.29
N LEU A 163 28.03 12.03 -1.53
CA LEU A 163 27.16 12.62 -2.55
C LEU A 163 26.76 14.05 -2.18
N CYS A 164 26.45 14.33 -0.92
CA CYS A 164 26.13 15.67 -0.46
C CYS A 164 27.32 16.64 -0.60
N GLU A 165 28.55 16.18 -0.40
CA GLU A 165 29.77 16.97 -0.61
C GLU A 165 30.04 17.26 -2.09
N ASN A 166 29.77 16.28 -2.95
CA ASN A 166 30.01 16.37 -4.39
C ASN A 166 28.91 17.13 -5.14
N THR A 167 27.67 17.10 -4.62
CA THR A 167 26.52 17.83 -5.15
C THR A 167 26.46 19.19 -4.48
N LYS A 168 26.01 20.26 -5.16
CA LYS A 168 25.82 21.55 -4.50
C LYS A 168 24.76 21.37 -3.39
N PRO A 169 25.01 21.74 -2.11
CA PRO A 169 24.10 21.44 -0.99
C PRO A 169 22.64 21.87 -1.20
N LYS A 170 22.40 22.93 -1.97
CA LYS A 170 21.05 23.44 -2.29
C LYS A 170 20.20 22.49 -3.16
N ASP A 171 20.84 21.59 -3.88
CA ASP A 171 20.22 20.66 -4.83
C ASP A 171 20.19 19.23 -4.29
N PHE A 172 20.81 18.98 -3.13
CA PHE A 172 20.79 17.71 -2.44
C PHE A 172 19.57 17.62 -1.50
N PRO A 173 18.93 16.45 -1.35
CA PRO A 173 17.81 16.28 -0.42
C PRO A 173 18.23 16.40 1.04
N THR A 174 17.28 16.65 1.93
CA THR A 174 17.48 16.33 3.35
C THR A 174 17.36 14.82 3.53
N ILE A 175 18.35 14.20 4.17
CA ILE A 175 18.32 12.76 4.51
C ILE A 175 18.20 12.62 6.02
N VAL A 176 17.20 11.87 6.46
CA VAL A 176 16.97 11.53 7.86
C VAL A 176 17.24 10.04 8.06
N PHE A 177 18.15 9.72 8.98
CA PHE A 177 18.49 8.35 9.35
C PHE A 177 17.84 7.99 10.68
N GLU A 178 16.91 7.05 10.63
CA GLU A 178 16.22 6.43 11.76
C GLU A 178 16.59 4.94 11.80
N SER A 179 17.87 4.68 12.05
CA SER A 179 18.43 3.34 12.16
C SER A 179 18.62 2.95 13.63
N MET A 180 18.12 1.77 13.99
CA MET A 180 18.13 1.25 15.36
C MET A 180 18.81 -0.12 15.45
N ALA A 181 19.06 -0.61 16.67
CA ALA A 181 19.63 -1.95 16.86
C ALA A 181 18.68 -3.10 16.42
N TYR A 182 17.40 -2.80 16.18
CA TYR A 182 16.36 -3.76 15.82
C TYR A 182 15.83 -3.48 14.40
N PRO A 183 15.40 -4.50 13.64
CA PRO A 183 14.91 -4.30 12.28
C PRO A 183 13.56 -3.56 12.35
N PRO A 184 13.33 -2.55 11.51
CA PRO A 184 12.05 -1.84 11.46
C PRO A 184 10.87 -2.67 10.91
N LEU A 185 10.85 -4.00 11.06
CA LEU A 185 9.72 -4.83 10.64
C LEU A 185 8.65 -4.84 11.75
N VAL A 186 7.40 -4.50 11.43
CA VAL A 186 6.30 -4.40 12.42
C VAL A 186 6.12 -5.69 13.21
N SER A 187 6.18 -6.84 12.54
CA SER A 187 6.07 -8.14 13.20
C SER A 187 7.23 -8.45 14.16
N CYS A 188 8.32 -7.70 14.09
CA CYS A 188 9.55 -7.96 14.82
C CYS A 188 9.85 -6.92 15.90
N ALA A 189 9.31 -5.71 15.75
CA ALA A 189 9.58 -4.59 16.63
C ALA A 189 8.32 -3.72 16.76
N TRP A 190 7.73 -3.71 17.96
CA TRP A 190 6.49 -2.97 18.26
C TRP A 190 6.57 -1.47 18.01
N TRP A 191 7.76 -0.87 18.10
CA TRP A 191 7.97 0.57 17.87
C TRP A 191 7.91 0.95 16.38
N THR A 192 8.01 -0.03 15.48
CA THR A 192 7.86 0.19 14.04
C THR A 192 6.50 0.80 13.70
N ASP A 193 5.42 0.39 14.37
CA ASP A 193 4.09 0.97 14.12
C ASP A 193 4.07 2.48 14.39
N ILE A 194 4.79 2.93 15.42
CA ILE A 194 4.94 4.35 15.76
C ILE A 194 5.73 5.08 14.67
N LEU A 195 6.84 4.48 14.23
CA LEU A 195 7.66 5.04 13.15
C LEU A 195 6.88 5.13 11.83
N GLN A 196 6.10 4.10 11.49
CA GLN A 196 5.22 4.09 10.33
C GLN A 196 4.18 5.22 10.41
N VAL A 197 3.55 5.44 11.57
CA VAL A 197 2.62 6.57 11.78
C VAL A 197 3.32 7.91 11.55
N LYS A 198 4.55 8.08 12.04
CA LYS A 198 5.34 9.31 11.82
C LYS A 198 5.70 9.53 10.36
N ILE A 199 6.19 8.50 9.67
CA ILE A 199 6.51 8.57 8.23
C ILE A 199 5.26 8.93 7.43
N ARG A 200 4.11 8.34 7.77
CA ARG A 200 2.81 8.67 7.15
C ARG A 200 2.39 10.10 7.40
N GLY A 201 2.70 10.66 8.57
CA GLY A 201 2.44 12.07 8.89
C GLY A 201 3.35 13.03 8.13
N VAL A 202 4.65 12.71 8.03
CA VAL A 202 5.67 13.58 7.42
C VAL A 202 5.73 13.47 5.90
N ARG A 203 5.34 12.31 5.34
CA ARG A 203 5.28 12.00 3.89
C ARG A 203 6.57 12.39 3.15
N PRO A 204 7.69 11.69 3.44
CA PRO A 204 8.93 11.93 2.70
C PRO A 204 8.75 11.63 1.21
N HIS A 205 9.61 12.23 0.39
CA HIS A 205 9.65 11.98 -1.04
C HIS A 205 10.14 10.57 -1.36
N ALA A 206 11.04 10.05 -0.52
CA ALA A 206 11.46 8.66 -0.57
C ALA A 206 11.66 8.05 0.82
N VAL A 207 11.39 6.75 0.93
CA VAL A 207 11.81 5.91 2.06
C VAL A 207 12.81 4.90 1.54
N VAL A 208 13.96 4.82 2.20
CA VAL A 208 14.99 3.82 1.95
C VAL A 208 14.98 2.86 3.11
N TYR A 209 14.84 1.60 2.80
CA TYR A 209 14.66 0.56 3.77
C TYR A 209 15.79 -0.44 3.64
N GLY A 210 16.34 -0.88 4.75
CA GLY A 210 17.12 -2.10 4.71
C GLY A 210 17.59 -2.67 6.03
N ILE A 211 17.75 -3.98 6.03
CA ILE A 211 18.10 -4.76 7.22
C ILE A 211 19.02 -5.91 6.84
N ASN A 212 19.60 -6.53 7.85
CA ASN A 212 20.22 -7.84 7.70
C ASN A 212 19.16 -8.95 7.61
N TRP A 213 18.64 -9.20 6.40
CA TRP A 213 17.63 -10.24 6.15
C TRP A 213 18.02 -11.62 6.71
N LEU A 214 19.27 -12.05 6.47
CA LEU A 214 19.76 -13.37 6.89
C LEU A 214 19.92 -13.49 8.41
N LYS A 215 20.12 -12.40 9.14
CA LYS A 215 20.13 -12.40 10.60
C LYS A 215 18.72 -12.62 11.16
N TYR A 216 17.73 -11.94 10.60
CA TYR A 216 16.38 -11.83 11.16
C TYR A 216 15.39 -12.90 10.67
N LEU A 217 15.57 -13.40 9.44
CA LEU A 217 14.69 -14.38 8.79
C LEU A 217 15.46 -15.67 8.51
N ARG A 218 15.43 -16.60 9.48
CA ARG A 218 16.05 -17.92 9.40
C ARG A 218 15.01 -18.98 9.78
N PRO A 219 14.28 -19.52 8.80
CA PRO A 219 13.34 -20.60 9.08
C PRO A 219 14.12 -21.90 9.33
N SER A 220 14.51 -22.13 10.59
CA SER A 220 15.16 -23.38 11.02
C SER A 220 14.17 -24.50 11.35
N ALA A 221 12.87 -24.20 11.37
CA ALA A 221 11.79 -25.16 11.61
C ALA A 221 11.33 -25.87 10.32
N VAL A 222 10.82 -27.10 10.43
CA VAL A 222 10.37 -27.91 9.28
C VAL A 222 9.06 -27.37 8.70
N ASP A 223 8.82 -27.55 7.40
CA ASP A 223 7.62 -27.03 6.69
C ASP A 223 6.27 -27.42 7.33
N SER A 224 6.24 -28.50 8.10
CA SER A 224 5.09 -28.99 8.85
C SER A 224 4.72 -28.13 10.06
N ASP A 225 5.63 -27.29 10.56
CA ASP A 225 5.40 -26.54 11.78
C ASP A 225 4.27 -25.51 11.61
N PRO A 226 3.42 -25.31 12.63
CA PRO A 226 2.33 -24.36 12.57
C PRO A 226 2.85 -22.93 12.60
N LEU A 227 2.06 -21.99 12.05
CA LEU A 227 2.27 -20.57 12.25
C LEU A 227 2.20 -20.26 13.76
N HIS A 228 3.20 -19.58 14.31
CA HIS A 228 3.17 -19.18 15.71
C HIS A 228 2.15 -18.07 15.92
N LYS A 229 1.53 -18.03 17.12
CA LYS A 229 0.56 -16.98 17.49
C LYS A 229 1.19 -15.57 17.42
N THR A 230 2.49 -15.48 17.66
CA THR A 230 3.28 -14.25 17.60
C THR A 230 4.59 -14.57 16.87
N PRO A 231 4.61 -14.48 15.52
CA PRO A 231 5.81 -14.69 14.72
C PRO A 231 6.90 -13.69 15.14
N SER A 232 8.06 -14.18 15.56
CA SER A 232 9.18 -13.32 15.99
C SER A 232 10.32 -13.33 14.99
N CYS A 233 11.04 -12.20 14.89
CA CYS A 233 12.34 -12.16 14.22
C CYS A 233 13.42 -12.79 15.10
N CYS A 234 14.43 -13.37 14.45
CA CYS A 234 15.60 -13.89 15.12
C CYS A 234 16.53 -12.73 15.57
N SER A 235 17.30 -12.90 16.64
CA SER A 235 18.13 -11.80 17.19
C SER A 235 19.63 -11.93 16.93
N ASP A 236 20.15 -13.13 16.67
CA ASP A 236 21.60 -13.38 16.51
C ASP A 236 21.91 -14.60 15.62
N TYR A 237 22.96 -14.52 14.80
CA TYR A 237 23.43 -15.55 13.86
C TYR A 237 23.77 -16.90 14.53
N GLY A 238 24.18 -16.88 15.80
CA GLY A 238 24.75 -18.04 16.50
C GLY A 238 23.74 -19.01 17.13
N GLN A 239 22.44 -18.71 17.15
CA GLN A 239 21.42 -19.63 17.67
C GLN A 239 20.50 -20.11 16.56
N ASP A 240 20.21 -21.42 16.55
CA ASP A 240 19.10 -21.98 15.79
C ASP A 240 17.86 -21.18 16.17
N CYS A 241 17.23 -20.54 15.20
CA CYS A 241 16.02 -19.76 15.41
C CYS A 241 14.82 -20.71 15.53
N LEU A 242 14.86 -21.58 16.54
CA LEU A 242 13.92 -22.69 16.74
C LEU A 242 12.45 -22.21 16.85
N GLY A 243 12.23 -20.93 17.10
CA GLY A 243 10.92 -20.28 17.16
C GLY A 243 10.43 -19.63 15.86
N GLN A 244 11.13 -19.82 14.73
CA GLN A 244 10.71 -19.25 13.44
C GLN A 244 10.58 -20.33 12.37
N SER A 245 9.33 -20.59 11.95
CA SER A 245 8.98 -21.48 10.84
C SER A 245 8.95 -20.71 9.51
N ARG A 246 8.89 -21.43 8.39
CA ARG A 246 8.65 -20.80 7.07
C ARG A 246 7.34 -20.02 7.01
N LYS A 247 6.30 -20.48 7.71
CA LYS A 247 5.00 -19.78 7.80
C LYS A 247 5.13 -18.46 8.57
N ASP A 248 5.98 -18.41 9.59
CA ASP A 248 6.27 -17.17 10.32
C ASP A 248 6.96 -16.15 9.41
N VAL A 249 7.97 -16.58 8.65
CA VAL A 249 8.65 -15.71 7.68
C VAL A 249 7.68 -15.20 6.62
N GLN A 250 6.83 -16.05 6.06
CA GLN A 250 5.79 -15.64 5.10
C GLN A 250 4.80 -14.65 5.70
N TYR A 251 4.39 -14.84 6.96
CA TYR A 251 3.52 -13.89 7.65
C TYR A 251 4.22 -12.54 7.88
N ILE A 252 5.48 -12.55 8.33
CA ILE A 252 6.29 -11.33 8.53
C ILE A 252 6.41 -10.56 7.21
N LEU A 253 6.71 -11.26 6.10
CA LEU A 253 6.84 -10.65 4.79
C LEU A 253 5.49 -10.17 4.22
N SER A 254 4.39 -10.89 4.46
CA SER A 254 3.05 -10.43 4.10
C SER A 254 2.68 -9.14 4.84
N ARG A 255 3.02 -9.04 6.13
CA ARG A 255 2.78 -7.81 6.88
C ARG A 255 3.67 -6.67 6.40
N PHE A 256 4.93 -6.97 6.08
CA PHE A 256 5.85 -5.99 5.51
C PHE A 256 5.39 -5.50 4.13
N GLU A 257 4.84 -6.37 3.29
CA GLU A 257 4.21 -6.01 2.02
C GLU A 257 3.09 -4.99 2.21
N GLU A 258 2.22 -5.18 3.20
CA GLU A 258 1.15 -4.23 3.52
C GLU A 258 1.71 -2.86 3.92
N ASP A 259 2.75 -2.84 4.76
CA ASP A 259 3.38 -1.59 5.20
C ASP A 259 4.04 -0.85 4.02
N LEU A 260 4.76 -1.57 3.15
CA LEU A 260 5.36 -0.99 1.94
C LEU A 260 4.30 -0.51 0.94
N SER A 261 3.27 -1.31 0.70
CA SER A 261 2.17 -0.97 -0.21
C SER A 261 1.47 0.30 0.24
N PHE A 262 1.29 0.45 1.55
CA PHE A 262 0.74 1.67 2.11
C PHE A 262 1.63 2.88 1.81
N LEU A 263 2.95 2.78 1.95
CA LEU A 263 3.85 3.90 1.63
C LEU A 263 3.79 4.25 0.13
N THR A 264 3.86 3.26 -0.76
CA THR A 264 3.81 3.49 -2.21
C THR A 264 2.47 4.04 -2.68
N MET A 265 1.35 3.62 -2.07
CA MET A 265 0.02 4.21 -2.31
C MET A 265 -0.07 5.70 -1.97
N TYR A 266 0.72 6.17 -1.00
CA TYR A 266 0.80 7.59 -0.63
C TYR A 266 1.72 8.39 -1.58
N GLY A 267 2.19 7.78 -2.68
CA GLY A 267 3.08 8.42 -3.65
C GLY A 267 4.53 8.55 -3.18
N ILE A 268 4.89 7.89 -2.07
CA ILE A 268 6.25 7.85 -1.55
C ILE A 268 7.04 6.86 -2.39
N LYS A 269 8.22 7.25 -2.89
CA LYS A 269 9.13 6.31 -3.56
C LYS A 269 9.76 5.42 -2.50
N VAL A 270 9.63 4.10 -2.63
CA VAL A 270 10.12 3.16 -1.61
C VAL A 270 11.22 2.30 -2.20
N PHE A 271 12.39 2.32 -1.56
CA PHE A 271 13.56 1.54 -1.94
C PHE A 271 13.86 0.53 -0.85
N VAL A 272 14.06 -0.74 -1.18
CA VAL A 272 14.33 -1.80 -0.21
C VAL A 272 15.56 -2.59 -0.62
N ASN A 273 16.51 -2.82 0.29
CA ASN A 273 17.67 -3.65 -0.02
C ASN A 273 17.25 -5.11 -0.17
N THR A 274 17.84 -5.81 -1.13
CA THR A 274 17.78 -7.29 -1.16
C THR A 274 19.00 -7.90 -0.43
N ILE A 275 19.08 -9.22 -0.41
CA ILE A 275 20.20 -9.97 0.17
C ILE A 275 21.41 -9.84 -0.77
N CYS A 276 22.54 -9.38 -0.25
CA CYS A 276 23.81 -9.32 -0.98
C CYS A 276 24.81 -10.35 -0.43
N PRO A 277 25.79 -10.82 -1.23
CA PRO A 277 26.78 -11.81 -0.80
C PRO A 277 27.51 -11.39 0.47
N GLU A 278 27.39 -12.19 1.52
CA GLU A 278 27.98 -11.98 2.84
C GLU A 278 28.53 -13.29 3.42
N GLY A 279 29.23 -13.22 4.56
CA GLY A 279 29.68 -14.39 5.31
C GLY A 279 31.20 -14.51 5.49
N PRO A 280 31.69 -15.72 5.83
CA PRO A 280 33.09 -15.94 6.20
C PRO A 280 34.16 -15.42 5.24
N PRO A 281 33.99 -15.49 3.89
CA PRO A 281 35.00 -14.97 2.97
C PRO A 281 35.22 -13.46 3.06
N TYR A 282 34.24 -12.71 3.55
CA TYR A 282 34.33 -11.25 3.73
C TYR A 282 34.92 -10.84 5.08
N ASP A 283 35.06 -11.75 6.04
CA ASP A 283 35.53 -11.44 7.39
C ASP A 283 37.05 -11.26 7.43
N PRO A 284 37.57 -10.04 7.71
CA PRO A 284 39.01 -9.79 7.77
C PRO A 284 39.75 -10.67 8.80
N GLN A 285 39.08 -11.13 9.86
CA GLN A 285 39.68 -12.03 10.84
C GLN A 285 39.92 -13.43 10.26
N ARG A 286 39.04 -13.88 9.36
CA ARG A 286 39.18 -15.17 8.68
C ARG A 286 40.16 -15.08 7.50
N MET A 287 40.21 -13.94 6.82
CA MET A 287 41.20 -13.69 5.77
C MET A 287 42.64 -13.80 6.27
N ALA A 288 42.92 -13.38 7.51
CA ALA A 288 44.26 -13.46 8.11
C ALA A 288 44.85 -14.88 8.15
N ASN A 289 43.98 -15.91 8.16
CA ASN A 289 44.37 -17.31 8.32
C ASN A 289 44.02 -18.18 7.09
N GLY A 290 43.55 -17.57 5.99
CA GLY A 290 42.94 -18.29 4.86
C GLY A 290 43.40 -17.82 3.49
N THR A 291 43.02 -18.57 2.45
CA THR A 291 43.17 -18.11 1.06
C THR A 291 42.03 -17.16 0.74
N ILE A 292 42.35 -16.00 0.17
CA ILE A 292 41.35 -15.03 -0.27
C ILE A 292 40.63 -15.65 -1.45
N THR A 293 39.34 -15.87 -1.28
CA THR A 293 38.46 -16.41 -2.31
C THR A 293 37.37 -15.38 -2.54
N SER A 294 37.15 -15.04 -3.81
CA SER A 294 35.97 -14.30 -4.20
C SER A 294 34.73 -15.14 -3.95
N VAL A 295 33.60 -14.47 -3.81
CA VAL A 295 32.30 -15.13 -3.64
C VAL A 295 31.60 -15.16 -4.99
N ASN A 296 31.09 -16.32 -5.38
CA ASN A 296 30.28 -16.43 -6.59
C ASN A 296 28.84 -15.95 -6.29
N ARG A 297 28.38 -14.89 -6.97
CA ARG A 297 27.05 -14.28 -6.76
C ARG A 297 25.93 -15.29 -6.97
N THR A 298 25.96 -16.01 -8.09
CA THR A 298 24.93 -17.00 -8.45
C THR A 298 24.85 -18.12 -7.43
N ALA A 299 26.00 -18.70 -7.03
CA ALA A 299 26.03 -19.76 -6.03
C ALA A 299 25.50 -19.27 -4.66
N PHE A 300 25.83 -18.03 -4.27
CA PHE A 300 25.29 -17.43 -3.06
C PHE A 300 23.76 -17.23 -3.15
N GLN A 301 23.26 -16.76 -4.29
CA GLN A 301 21.82 -16.59 -4.53
C GLN A 301 21.09 -17.93 -4.54
N GLU A 302 21.68 -19.00 -5.11
CA GLU A 302 21.11 -20.35 -5.10
C GLU A 302 21.00 -20.91 -3.68
N ASP A 303 22.02 -20.73 -2.85
CA ASP A 303 22.02 -21.17 -1.44
C ASP A 303 20.93 -20.47 -0.61
N HIS A 304 20.55 -19.25 -0.99
CA HIS A 304 19.55 -18.42 -0.31
C HIS A 304 18.25 -18.22 -1.10
N ALA A 305 18.04 -18.99 -2.18
CA ALA A 305 17.01 -18.73 -3.19
C ALA A 305 15.62 -18.62 -2.59
N TRP A 306 15.30 -19.51 -1.64
CA TRP A 306 13.99 -19.53 -1.00
C TRP A 306 13.63 -18.18 -0.37
N LEU A 307 14.54 -17.61 0.44
CA LEU A 307 14.26 -16.35 1.14
C LEU A 307 14.33 -15.15 0.18
N LEU A 308 15.32 -15.15 -0.71
CA LEU A 308 15.51 -14.12 -1.73
C LEU A 308 14.24 -13.94 -2.58
N GLU A 309 13.68 -15.06 -3.07
CA GLU A 309 12.44 -15.05 -3.86
C GLU A 309 11.24 -14.51 -3.09
N GLN A 310 11.13 -14.75 -1.78
CA GLN A 310 10.04 -14.19 -0.99
C GLN A 310 10.21 -12.68 -0.81
N ILE A 311 11.40 -12.22 -0.46
CA ILE A 311 11.69 -10.79 -0.25
C ILE A 311 11.43 -9.99 -1.53
N GLU A 312 12.00 -10.42 -2.66
CA GLU A 312 11.84 -9.71 -3.92
C GLU A 312 10.39 -9.73 -4.43
N ARG A 313 9.67 -10.83 -4.19
CA ARG A 313 8.23 -10.90 -4.48
C ARG A 313 7.44 -9.90 -3.66
N THR A 314 7.70 -9.81 -2.36
CA THR A 314 7.06 -8.85 -1.44
C THR A 314 7.35 -7.41 -1.87
N ILE A 315 8.60 -7.07 -2.16
CA ILE A 315 8.98 -5.72 -2.61
C ILE A 315 8.24 -5.37 -3.92
N LYS A 316 8.22 -6.31 -4.87
CA LYS A 316 7.55 -6.13 -6.16
C LYS A 316 6.02 -6.00 -6.03
N ALA A 317 5.40 -6.83 -5.19
CA ALA A 317 3.95 -6.78 -4.94
C ALA A 317 3.55 -5.42 -4.36
N ALA A 318 4.38 -4.86 -3.47
CA ALA A 318 4.19 -3.53 -2.91
C ALA A 318 4.49 -2.35 -3.86
N LYS A 319 4.86 -2.61 -5.12
CA LYS A 319 5.31 -1.59 -6.10
C LYS A 319 6.51 -0.77 -5.59
N ALA A 320 7.33 -1.36 -4.72
CA ALA A 320 8.58 -0.77 -4.26
C ALA A 320 9.75 -1.19 -5.16
N THR A 321 10.85 -0.44 -5.09
CA THR A 321 12.07 -0.64 -5.88
C THR A 321 13.08 -1.44 -5.08
N VAL A 322 13.58 -2.54 -5.66
CA VAL A 322 14.74 -3.25 -5.12
C VAL A 322 16.00 -2.45 -5.43
N TYR A 323 16.88 -2.28 -4.45
CA TYR A 323 18.28 -1.93 -4.72
C TYR A 323 19.19 -3.04 -4.22
N ASP A 324 20.10 -3.49 -5.08
CA ASP A 324 21.01 -4.59 -4.78
C ASP A 324 22.43 -4.06 -4.60
N LEU A 325 22.94 -4.12 -3.38
CA LEU A 325 24.31 -3.70 -3.07
C LEU A 325 25.35 -4.56 -3.78
N SER A 326 24.98 -5.77 -4.22
CA SER A 326 25.89 -6.65 -4.96
C SER A 326 26.21 -6.15 -6.36
N ASP A 327 25.43 -5.21 -6.91
CA ASP A 327 25.74 -4.56 -8.19
C ASP A 327 26.98 -3.68 -8.11
N ASN A 328 27.40 -3.27 -6.91
CA ASN A 328 28.67 -2.57 -6.67
C ASN A 328 29.80 -3.50 -6.20
N LEU A 329 29.48 -4.75 -5.81
CA LEU A 329 30.42 -5.72 -5.23
C LEU A 329 30.84 -6.82 -6.20
N CYS A 330 30.04 -7.09 -7.23
CA CYS A 330 30.17 -8.27 -8.09
C CYS A 330 30.22 -7.89 -9.57
N TRP A 331 31.06 -8.57 -10.35
CA TRP A 331 31.14 -8.43 -11.80
C TRP A 331 31.33 -9.80 -12.43
N ASP A 332 30.54 -10.14 -13.46
CA ASP A 332 30.53 -11.48 -14.10
C ASP A 332 30.44 -12.63 -13.06
N ASP A 333 29.51 -12.51 -12.11
CA ASP A 333 29.31 -13.39 -10.94
C ASP A 333 30.45 -13.42 -9.91
N ASP A 334 31.56 -12.72 -10.15
CA ASP A 334 32.69 -12.70 -9.23
C ASP A 334 32.63 -11.50 -8.27
N CYS A 335 32.37 -11.79 -6.99
CA CYS A 335 32.30 -10.79 -5.94
C CYS A 335 33.62 -10.71 -5.20
N HIS A 336 34.36 -9.63 -5.43
CA HIS A 336 35.63 -9.41 -4.75
C HIS A 336 35.42 -9.09 -3.27
N VAL A 337 36.25 -9.68 -2.41
CA VAL A 337 36.21 -9.47 -0.95
C VAL A 337 37.21 -8.40 -0.48
N VAL A 338 38.10 -7.97 -1.37
CA VAL A 338 39.10 -6.91 -1.20
C VAL A 338 39.18 -6.06 -2.48
N ASP A 339 39.52 -4.78 -2.35
CA ASP A 339 39.71 -3.89 -3.50
C ASP A 339 41.03 -4.12 -4.25
N SER A 340 41.26 -3.37 -5.33
CA SER A 340 42.49 -3.45 -6.14
C SER A 340 43.79 -3.14 -5.36
N LYS A 341 43.68 -2.51 -4.18
CA LYS A 341 44.81 -2.24 -3.29
C LYS A 341 44.97 -3.31 -2.20
N GLY A 342 44.08 -4.29 -2.14
CA GLY A 342 44.04 -5.31 -1.11
C GLY A 342 43.39 -4.81 0.19
N LEU A 343 42.52 -3.79 0.14
CA LEU A 343 41.76 -3.35 1.30
C LEU A 343 40.45 -4.13 1.38
N PRO A 344 40.11 -4.78 2.51
CA PRO A 344 38.83 -5.46 2.68
C PRO A 344 37.63 -4.55 2.48
N VAL A 345 36.60 -5.08 1.83
CA VAL A 345 35.37 -4.33 1.50
C VAL A 345 34.39 -4.29 2.67
N ARG A 346 34.52 -5.26 3.59
CA ARG A 346 33.76 -5.36 4.84
C ARG A 346 34.70 -5.31 6.04
N LYS A 347 34.20 -4.77 7.15
CA LYS A 347 34.91 -4.77 8.44
C LYS A 347 34.78 -6.11 9.18
N ASP A 348 33.74 -6.87 8.86
CA ASP A 348 33.41 -8.19 9.37
C ASP A 348 32.67 -8.99 8.27
N SER A 349 31.99 -10.07 8.63
CA SER A 349 31.28 -10.91 7.65
C SER A 349 30.14 -10.23 6.88
N ASN A 350 29.55 -9.13 7.37
CA ASN A 350 28.32 -8.55 6.78
C ASN A 350 28.24 -7.01 6.77
N LEU A 351 29.14 -6.27 7.40
CA LEU A 351 29.13 -4.80 7.36
C LEU A 351 30.24 -4.24 6.47
N LEU A 352 29.87 -3.42 5.49
CA LEU A 352 30.81 -2.70 4.63
C LEU A 352 31.69 -1.75 5.46
N THR A 353 32.94 -1.57 5.02
CA THR A 353 33.81 -0.54 5.59
C THR A 353 33.32 0.85 5.17
N SER A 354 33.56 1.87 6.01
CA SER A 354 33.10 3.24 5.69
C SER A 354 33.81 3.79 4.45
N THR A 355 35.09 3.42 4.27
CA THR A 355 35.88 3.76 3.08
C THR A 355 35.30 3.14 1.82
N PHE A 356 34.91 1.86 1.85
CA PHE A 356 34.32 1.20 0.69
C PHE A 356 32.98 1.86 0.33
N ALA A 357 32.09 2.01 1.32
CA ALA A 357 30.76 2.57 1.13
C ALA A 357 30.81 3.95 0.46
N ALA A 358 31.66 4.86 0.96
CA ALA A 358 31.79 6.21 0.41
C ALA A 358 32.18 6.22 -1.08
N ASN A 359 33.06 5.31 -1.48
CA ASN A 359 33.70 5.33 -2.80
C ASN A 359 32.95 4.54 -3.87
N TYR A 360 32.34 3.40 -3.51
CA TYR A 360 31.89 2.41 -4.50
C TYR A 360 30.39 2.14 -4.54
N LEU A 361 29.58 2.57 -3.56
CA LEU A 361 28.14 2.28 -3.54
C LEU A 361 27.32 3.21 -4.46
N SER A 362 27.57 3.18 -5.77
CA SER A 362 26.84 4.01 -6.72
C SER A 362 25.34 3.72 -6.79
N VAL A 363 24.87 2.56 -6.31
CA VAL A 363 23.44 2.25 -6.22
C VAL A 363 22.66 3.27 -5.35
N VAL A 364 23.33 3.88 -4.37
CA VAL A 364 22.74 4.95 -3.53
C VAL A 364 22.52 6.24 -4.33
N ASP A 365 23.29 6.48 -5.38
CA ASP A 365 23.16 7.68 -6.23
C ASP A 365 21.80 7.68 -6.94
N HIS A 366 21.33 6.51 -7.38
CA HIS A 366 20.02 6.34 -7.99
C HIS A 366 18.89 6.69 -7.03
N ILE A 367 19.01 6.29 -5.76
CA ILE A 367 18.04 6.63 -4.71
C ILE A 367 17.93 8.15 -4.56
N VAL A 368 19.07 8.86 -4.52
CA VAL A 368 19.09 10.32 -4.41
C VAL A 368 18.53 10.98 -5.67
N ALA A 369 18.90 10.50 -6.86
CA ALA A 369 18.40 11.02 -8.13
C ALA A 369 16.88 10.85 -8.25
N GLU A 370 16.35 9.70 -7.86
CA GLU A 370 14.91 9.48 -7.85
C GLU A 370 14.21 10.32 -6.77
N ALA A 371 14.78 10.46 -5.56
CA ALA A 371 14.17 11.29 -4.52
C ALA A 371 14.09 12.78 -4.90
N THR A 372 14.97 13.26 -5.78
CA THR A 372 15.04 14.66 -6.23
C THR A 372 14.22 14.95 -7.49
N THR A 373 13.80 13.92 -8.24
CA THR A 373 12.86 14.10 -9.34
C THR A 373 11.46 14.30 -8.79
N SER A 374 10.95 15.53 -8.91
CA SER A 374 9.55 15.86 -8.64
C SER A 374 8.69 14.87 -9.41
N SER A 375 7.86 14.11 -8.69
CA SER A 375 6.72 13.47 -9.34
C SER A 375 5.89 14.62 -9.92
N ASN A 376 6.03 14.87 -11.22
CA ASN A 376 4.87 15.35 -11.97
C ASN A 376 3.82 14.31 -11.65
N GLY A 377 2.92 14.65 -10.73
CA GLY A 377 1.82 13.79 -10.34
C GLY A 377 1.29 13.19 -11.62
N THR A 378 1.35 11.87 -11.72
CA THR A 378 0.72 11.13 -12.80
C THR A 378 -0.63 11.78 -12.94
N THR A 379 -0.89 12.40 -14.10
CA THR A 379 -2.18 13.00 -14.39
C THR A 379 -3.11 11.81 -14.31
N ALA A 380 -3.73 11.64 -13.15
CA ALA A 380 -4.77 10.66 -12.96
C ALA A 380 -5.70 10.89 -14.13
N SER A 381 -6.00 9.82 -14.85
CA SER A 381 -7.11 9.82 -15.80
C SER A 381 -8.23 10.67 -15.20
N SER A 382 -8.81 11.59 -15.97
CA SER A 382 -9.90 12.47 -15.51
C SER A 382 -11.16 11.67 -15.11
N GLU A 383 -11.09 10.34 -15.14
CA GLU A 383 -12.13 9.42 -14.76
C GLU A 383 -11.99 9.00 -13.29
N ALA A 384 -13.10 9.06 -12.57
CA ALA A 384 -13.19 8.64 -11.18
C ALA A 384 -12.70 7.19 -10.98
N PRO A 385 -11.86 6.90 -9.98
CA PRO A 385 -11.44 5.54 -9.65
C PRO A 385 -12.66 4.68 -9.32
N ASN A 386 -12.67 3.45 -9.82
CA ASN A 386 -13.75 2.50 -9.58
C ASN A 386 -13.22 1.06 -9.62
N SER A 387 -13.41 0.31 -8.53
CA SER A 387 -12.86 -1.04 -8.37
C SER A 387 -13.50 -2.10 -9.27
N SER A 388 -14.67 -1.81 -9.83
CA SER A 388 -15.37 -2.68 -10.78
C SER A 388 -14.98 -2.43 -12.24
N ARG A 389 -14.11 -1.45 -12.50
CA ARG A 389 -13.62 -1.16 -13.85
C ARG A 389 -12.31 -1.88 -14.14
N GLY A 390 -12.30 -2.61 -15.24
CA GLY A 390 -11.11 -3.33 -15.70
C GLY A 390 -10.97 -4.72 -15.08
N PRO A 391 -9.99 -5.51 -15.57
CA PRO A 391 -9.68 -6.81 -14.99
C PRO A 391 -9.04 -6.66 -13.61
N ARG A 392 -9.21 -7.65 -12.74
CA ARG A 392 -8.44 -7.72 -11.49
C ARG A 392 -6.94 -7.81 -11.80
N ILE A 393 -6.15 -7.05 -11.03
CA ILE A 393 -4.69 -7.08 -11.02
C ILE A 393 -4.22 -8.30 -10.23
N GLU A 394 -4.88 -8.58 -9.11
CA GLU A 394 -4.55 -9.69 -8.22
C GLU A 394 -5.80 -10.47 -7.81
N GLU A 395 -5.63 -11.78 -7.62
CA GLU A 395 -6.71 -12.62 -7.09
C GLU A 395 -6.85 -12.45 -5.57
N PRO A 396 -8.07 -12.63 -5.02
CA PRO A 396 -8.27 -12.64 -3.59
C PRO A 396 -7.53 -13.81 -2.93
N THR A 397 -7.05 -13.58 -1.71
CA THR A 397 -6.35 -14.57 -0.91
C THR A 397 -6.92 -14.62 0.50
N ILE A 398 -6.76 -15.76 1.19
CA ILE A 398 -7.22 -15.92 2.58
C ILE A 398 -6.61 -14.85 3.51
N PRO A 399 -5.30 -14.53 3.44
CA PRO A 399 -4.75 -13.44 4.24
C PRO A 399 -5.45 -12.09 3.98
N LYS A 400 -5.64 -11.71 2.71
CA LYS A 400 -6.32 -10.45 2.33
C LYS A 400 -7.76 -10.39 2.86
N ILE A 401 -8.50 -11.50 2.75
CA ILE A 401 -9.88 -11.58 3.22
C ILE A 401 -9.94 -11.51 4.76
N LYS A 402 -9.06 -12.24 5.46
CA LYS A 402 -9.02 -12.22 6.93
C LYS A 402 -8.61 -10.84 7.47
N ALA A 403 -7.70 -10.16 6.78
CA ALA A 403 -7.25 -8.82 7.14
C ALA A 403 -8.38 -7.79 7.07
N ALA A 404 -9.32 -7.89 6.12
CA ALA A 404 -10.36 -6.87 5.90
C ALA A 404 -11.14 -6.48 7.18
N SER A 405 -11.44 -7.44 8.05
CA SER A 405 -12.17 -7.18 9.30
C SER A 405 -11.43 -6.28 10.29
N SER A 406 -10.09 -6.23 10.23
CA SER A 406 -9.28 -5.32 11.05
C SER A 406 -9.00 -3.98 10.37
N ILE A 407 -9.32 -3.81 9.08
CA ILE A 407 -9.09 -2.57 8.31
C ILE A 407 -10.16 -1.51 8.64
N TRP A 408 -10.07 -0.97 9.85
CA TRP A 408 -10.92 0.09 10.38
C TRP A 408 -10.14 1.10 11.21
N TRP A 409 -9.66 2.14 10.54
CA TRP A 409 -8.93 3.27 11.14
C TRP A 409 -9.46 4.59 10.57
N PRO A 410 -10.76 4.88 10.77
CA PRO A 410 -11.39 6.05 10.18
C PRO A 410 -10.83 7.37 10.76
N ASP A 411 -10.31 7.35 11.99
CA ASP A 411 -9.84 8.58 12.67
C ASP A 411 -8.38 8.95 12.35
N GLN A 412 -7.72 8.25 11.43
CA GLN A 412 -6.36 8.60 11.03
C GLN A 412 -6.33 10.02 10.42
N GLY A 413 -5.45 10.88 10.92
CA GLY A 413 -5.33 12.27 10.49
C GLY A 413 -6.35 13.23 11.12
N TYR A 414 -7.16 12.75 12.05
CA TYR A 414 -8.11 13.56 12.82
C TYR A 414 -7.65 13.72 14.27
N THR A 415 -8.05 14.83 14.87
CA THR A 415 -7.98 15.04 16.32
C THR A 415 -9.38 14.97 16.92
N GLN A 416 -9.45 14.55 18.18
CA GLN A 416 -10.73 14.52 18.89
C GLN A 416 -11.23 15.95 19.12
N LEU A 417 -12.52 16.17 18.89
CA LEU A 417 -13.12 17.49 19.08
C LEU A 417 -13.18 17.85 20.58
N THR A 418 -12.64 19.02 20.97
CA THR A 418 -12.69 19.49 22.36
C THR A 418 -13.96 20.28 22.67
N LEU A 419 -14.36 20.31 23.95
CA LEU A 419 -15.55 21.02 24.46
C LEU A 419 -15.53 22.54 24.21
N ASP A 420 -14.34 23.11 24.02
CA ASP A 420 -14.15 24.56 23.82
C ASP A 420 -14.29 24.97 22.35
N SER A 421 -14.58 24.02 21.45
CA SER A 421 -14.77 24.32 20.04
C SER A 421 -16.17 24.85 19.74
N ASN A 422 -16.29 25.72 18.73
CA ASN A 422 -17.59 26.19 18.21
C ASN A 422 -18.47 25.04 17.64
N TYR A 423 -17.91 23.83 17.53
CA TYR A 423 -18.53 22.62 17.03
C TYR A 423 -18.94 21.65 18.16
N ALA A 424 -18.73 22.04 19.42
CA ALA A 424 -19.11 21.25 20.58
C ALA A 424 -20.63 21.05 20.63
N SER A 425 -21.05 19.85 21.05
CA SER A 425 -22.47 19.57 21.27
C SER A 425 -22.96 20.40 22.46
N PRO A 426 -24.12 21.09 22.35
CA PRO A 426 -24.74 21.77 23.49
C PRO A 426 -25.05 20.85 24.69
N LEU A 427 -25.07 19.53 24.48
CA LEU A 427 -25.40 18.54 25.50
C LEU A 427 -24.23 18.20 26.44
N GLY A 428 -23.04 18.80 26.24
CA GLY A 428 -21.90 18.67 27.17
C GLY A 428 -21.30 17.26 27.29
N THR A 429 -21.75 16.31 26.47
CA THR A 429 -21.25 14.94 26.45
C THR A 429 -20.32 14.73 25.26
N TRP A 430 -19.09 14.33 25.58
CA TRP A 430 -18.12 13.80 24.63
C TRP A 430 -18.73 12.65 23.85
N ARG A 431 -18.40 12.55 22.57
CA ARG A 431 -18.48 11.29 21.82
C ARG A 431 -17.08 10.95 21.37
N ASN A 432 -16.63 9.73 21.67
CA ASN A 432 -15.28 9.27 21.34
C ASN A 432 -15.00 9.27 19.82
N THR A 433 -16.05 9.41 19.02
CA THR A 433 -16.08 9.39 17.55
C THR A 433 -16.18 10.79 16.92
N ASP A 434 -16.41 11.84 17.71
CA ASP A 434 -16.41 13.22 17.21
C ASP A 434 -14.97 13.66 16.92
N ALA A 435 -14.71 14.01 15.67
CA ALA A 435 -13.36 14.19 15.17
C ALA A 435 -13.28 15.41 14.24
N VAL A 436 -12.13 16.06 14.20
CA VAL A 436 -11.87 17.20 13.33
C VAL A 436 -10.53 17.07 12.63
N MET A 437 -10.49 17.48 11.37
CA MET A 437 -9.27 17.61 10.58
C MET A 437 -9.16 19.05 10.07
N ASN A 438 -7.93 19.55 10.04
CA ASN A 438 -7.60 20.89 9.54
C ASN A 438 -8.42 22.01 10.20
N LEU A 439 -8.47 22.03 11.54
CA LEU A 439 -9.23 23.03 12.30
C LEU A 439 -8.70 24.45 12.08
N GLY A 440 -9.61 25.43 11.99
CA GLY A 440 -9.28 26.86 11.97
C GLY A 440 -9.39 27.52 10.60
N GLN A 441 -10.01 26.86 9.62
CA GLN A 441 -10.20 27.39 8.27
C GLN A 441 -11.58 28.03 8.12
N ASP A 442 -11.67 29.01 7.22
CA ASP A 442 -12.92 29.73 6.94
C ASP A 442 -13.98 28.85 6.26
N LYS A 443 -13.53 27.93 5.40
CA LYS A 443 -14.37 26.96 4.70
C LYS A 443 -14.55 25.74 5.61
N VAL A 444 -15.79 25.31 5.83
CA VAL A 444 -16.12 24.22 6.77
C VAL A 444 -17.01 23.17 6.09
N VAL A 445 -16.66 21.91 6.28
CA VAL A 445 -17.49 20.74 5.97
C VAL A 445 -17.87 20.05 7.27
N ILE A 446 -19.16 19.78 7.46
CA ILE A 446 -19.68 19.06 8.63
C ILE A 446 -20.35 17.77 8.14
N ALA A 447 -19.76 16.62 8.48
CA ALA A 447 -20.31 15.30 8.24
C ALA A 447 -21.02 14.79 9.50
N VAL A 448 -22.22 14.25 9.32
CA VAL A 448 -23.12 13.90 10.42
C VAL A 448 -23.75 12.53 10.14
N GLY A 449 -23.68 11.62 11.10
CA GLY A 449 -24.23 10.28 10.93
C GLY A 449 -23.74 9.28 11.97
N ASP A 450 -23.70 8.01 11.59
CA ASP A 450 -23.23 6.90 12.41
C ASP A 450 -21.86 6.39 11.94
N SER A 451 -21.57 5.11 12.15
CA SER A 451 -20.37 4.45 11.65
C SER A 451 -20.23 4.51 10.12
N HIS A 452 -21.32 4.62 9.35
CA HIS A 452 -21.27 4.82 7.89
C HIS A 452 -20.84 6.23 7.50
N SER A 453 -20.93 7.20 8.42
CA SER A 453 -20.24 8.48 8.25
C SER A 453 -18.78 8.38 8.67
N ASN A 454 -18.41 7.53 9.62
CA ASN A 454 -16.99 7.32 9.94
C ASN A 454 -16.20 6.69 8.79
N GLN A 455 -16.79 5.77 8.03
CA GLN A 455 -16.09 5.06 6.95
C GLN A 455 -15.55 5.95 5.83
N VAL A 456 -16.05 7.19 5.68
CA VAL A 456 -15.62 8.11 4.60
C VAL A 456 -14.49 9.05 5.01
N LYS A 457 -14.16 9.15 6.31
CA LYS A 457 -13.03 9.96 6.83
C LYS A 457 -11.71 9.70 6.08
N PRO A 458 -11.33 8.45 5.72
CA PRO A 458 -10.11 8.21 4.95
C PRO A 458 -10.07 8.93 3.60
N ARG A 459 -11.21 9.13 2.93
CA ARG A 459 -11.25 9.88 1.67
C ARG A 459 -10.97 11.36 1.87
N PHE A 460 -11.51 11.96 2.92
CA PHE A 460 -11.20 13.34 3.29
C PHE A 460 -9.72 13.52 3.60
N LEU A 461 -9.10 12.56 4.31
CA LEU A 461 -7.66 12.54 4.52
C LEU A 461 -6.89 12.45 3.19
N ARG A 462 -7.32 11.59 2.24
CA ARG A 462 -6.73 11.52 0.90
C ARG A 462 -6.79 12.87 0.18
N LEU A 463 -7.92 13.56 0.24
CA LEU A 463 -8.09 14.86 -0.43
C LEU A 463 -7.28 15.98 0.22
N PHE A 464 -7.21 16.02 1.55
CA PHE A 464 -6.35 16.95 2.29
C PHE A 464 -4.88 16.79 1.87
N ASN A 465 -4.49 15.54 1.68
CA ASN A 465 -3.18 15.12 1.23
C ASN A 465 -2.89 15.48 -0.24
N ASP A 466 -3.82 15.22 -1.14
CA ASP A 466 -3.63 15.43 -2.59
C ASP A 466 -3.72 16.92 -2.98
N ARG A 467 -4.51 17.72 -2.26
CA ARG A 467 -4.71 19.15 -2.56
C ARG A 467 -3.77 20.07 -1.80
N HIS A 468 -2.63 19.55 -1.35
CA HIS A 468 -1.61 20.32 -0.61
C HIS A 468 -2.14 20.97 0.69
N GLY A 469 -3.24 20.49 1.26
CA GLY A 469 -3.75 20.94 2.56
C GLY A 469 -2.75 20.65 3.69
N ALA A 470 -2.01 19.54 3.59
CA ALA A 470 -0.95 19.18 4.53
C ALA A 470 0.24 20.17 4.51
N THR A 471 0.53 20.77 3.36
CA THR A 471 1.63 21.74 3.18
C THR A 471 1.16 23.19 3.36
N ASN A 472 -0.09 23.48 3.01
CA ASN A 472 -0.73 24.77 3.24
C ASN A 472 -2.19 24.55 3.66
N SER A 473 -2.41 24.60 4.97
CA SER A 473 -3.70 24.32 5.61
C SER A 473 -4.84 25.20 5.10
N SER A 474 -4.54 26.41 4.62
CA SER A 474 -5.54 27.35 4.06
C SER A 474 -6.13 26.93 2.71
N ASN A 475 -5.51 25.98 2.01
CA ASN A 475 -5.99 25.46 0.73
C ASN A 475 -7.02 24.33 0.88
N PHE A 476 -7.44 24.02 2.11
CA PHE A 476 -8.38 22.94 2.37
C PHE A 476 -9.34 23.36 3.48
N PRO A 477 -10.61 22.90 3.51
CA PRO A 477 -11.54 23.30 4.55
C PRO A 477 -11.25 22.61 5.89
N THR A 478 -11.82 23.15 6.97
CA THR A 478 -12.00 22.42 8.22
C THR A 478 -13.04 21.33 8.01
N ILE A 479 -12.71 20.08 8.38
CA ILE A 479 -13.62 18.94 8.28
C ILE A 479 -14.02 18.50 9.67
N VAL A 480 -15.30 18.58 9.99
CA VAL A 480 -15.86 18.19 11.29
C VAL A 480 -16.74 16.96 11.11
N PHE A 481 -16.47 15.91 11.87
CA PHE A 481 -17.33 14.73 11.96
C PHE A 481 -18.06 14.73 13.30
N LYS A 482 -19.39 14.75 13.22
CA LYS A 482 -20.30 14.58 14.36
C LYS A 482 -20.97 13.23 14.21
N THR A 483 -20.34 12.21 14.76
CA THR A 483 -20.75 10.83 14.50
C THR A 483 -20.94 10.05 15.79
N LEU A 484 -21.80 9.04 15.75
CA LEU A 484 -21.96 8.10 16.85
C LEU A 484 -22.34 6.73 16.31
N ASP A 485 -21.50 5.73 16.57
CA ASP A 485 -21.70 4.39 16.02
C ASP A 485 -23.08 3.82 16.39
N GLY A 486 -23.79 3.35 15.36
CA GLY A 486 -25.16 2.82 15.48
C GLY A 486 -26.23 3.86 15.80
N VAL A 487 -25.93 5.16 15.81
CA VAL A 487 -26.91 6.22 16.06
C VAL A 487 -27.13 7.04 14.79
N PRO A 488 -28.25 6.80 14.07
CA PRO A 488 -28.52 7.51 12.83
C PRO A 488 -28.81 8.98 13.10
N SER A 489 -28.50 9.85 12.15
CA SER A 489 -28.82 11.27 12.24
C SER A 489 -30.22 11.55 11.71
N LEU A 490 -31.21 11.04 12.45
CA LEU A 490 -32.63 11.14 12.12
C LEU A 490 -33.43 11.87 13.21
N PRO A 491 -34.59 12.48 12.86
CA PRO A 491 -35.45 13.23 13.80
C PRO A 491 -35.90 12.49 15.07
N CYS A 492 -35.82 11.16 15.06
CA CYS A 492 -36.17 10.33 16.21
C CYS A 492 -35.05 10.15 17.24
N MET A 493 -33.86 10.70 17.00
CA MET A 493 -32.75 10.68 17.95
C MET A 493 -32.69 11.98 18.76
N ASN A 494 -32.46 11.85 20.07
CA ASN A 494 -32.34 12.99 21.01
C ASN A 494 -31.25 13.99 20.57
N ASP A 495 -30.24 13.50 19.88
CA ASP A 495 -29.07 14.26 19.47
C ASP A 495 -29.22 15.00 18.13
N TYR A 496 -30.26 14.67 17.36
CA TYR A 496 -30.45 15.21 16.02
C TYR A 496 -30.66 16.72 16.03
N ARG A 497 -31.58 17.22 16.88
CA ARG A 497 -31.89 18.65 16.93
C ARG A 497 -30.71 19.50 17.43
N PRO A 498 -30.01 19.13 18.52
CA PRO A 498 -28.79 19.83 18.93
C PRO A 498 -27.71 19.92 17.84
N ILE A 499 -27.57 18.89 16.98
CA ILE A 499 -26.63 18.91 15.85
C ILE A 499 -27.10 19.89 14.78
N LEU A 500 -28.39 19.90 14.42
CA LEU A 500 -28.93 20.88 13.47
C LEU A 500 -28.74 22.31 13.96
N ASP A 501 -29.03 22.58 15.23
CA ASP A 501 -28.84 23.90 15.84
C ASP A 501 -27.35 24.30 15.83
N MET A 502 -26.42 23.35 16.00
CA MET A 502 -24.98 23.59 15.88
C MET A 502 -24.56 23.93 14.45
N ILE A 503 -25.03 23.18 13.43
CA ILE A 503 -24.77 23.50 12.01
C ILE A 503 -25.27 24.91 11.68
N GLN A 504 -26.47 25.26 12.13
CA GLN A 504 -27.05 26.58 11.91
C GLN A 504 -26.26 27.70 12.61
N ARG A 505 -25.74 27.48 13.82
CA ARG A 505 -24.92 28.47 14.55
C ARG A 505 -23.57 28.73 13.90
N VAL A 506 -22.92 27.71 13.33
CA VAL A 506 -21.61 27.84 12.68
C VAL A 506 -21.67 28.78 11.45
N ARG A 507 -22.86 29.04 10.89
CA ARG A 507 -23.09 30.09 9.89
C ARG A 507 -23.93 31.24 10.49
N PRO A 508 -23.38 32.45 10.73
CA PRO A 508 -23.91 33.42 11.70
C PRO A 508 -25.27 34.11 11.40
N ASN A 509 -26.10 33.64 10.45
CA ASN A 509 -27.35 34.31 10.08
C ASN A 509 -28.65 33.51 10.34
N ALA A 510 -28.60 32.37 11.03
CA ALA A 510 -29.79 31.57 11.31
C ALA A 510 -30.32 31.78 12.73
N LYS A 511 -31.53 32.34 12.86
CA LYS A 511 -32.39 32.10 14.04
C LYS A 511 -33.41 31.05 13.65
N THR A 512 -33.45 29.91 14.32
CA THR A 512 -34.68 29.11 14.38
C THR A 512 -34.95 28.62 15.79
N ARG A 513 -36.24 28.65 16.14
CA ARG A 513 -36.82 28.01 17.32
C ARG A 513 -38.19 27.51 16.87
N ASP A 514 -38.33 26.19 16.79
CA ASP A 514 -39.61 25.49 16.85
C ASP A 514 -39.33 24.15 17.53
N GLU A 515 -40.04 23.87 18.62
CA GLU A 515 -40.02 22.56 19.29
C GLU A 515 -40.97 21.61 18.54
N LEU A 516 -40.45 20.44 18.16
CA LEU A 516 -41.26 19.36 17.62
C LEU A 516 -41.80 18.48 18.76
N VAL A 517 -43.12 18.32 18.79
CA VAL A 517 -43.81 17.37 19.67
C VAL A 517 -44.18 16.12 18.86
N GLY A 518 -43.62 14.96 19.24
CA GLY A 518 -44.16 13.64 18.87
C GLY A 518 -43.58 12.92 17.65
N ASN A 519 -42.26 12.85 17.49
CA ASN A 519 -41.65 12.06 16.40
C ASN A 519 -41.81 10.54 16.64
N PRO A 520 -42.00 9.73 15.57
CA PRO A 520 -41.97 8.28 15.67
C PRO A 520 -40.63 7.77 16.21
N ARG A 521 -40.61 6.58 16.83
CA ARG A 521 -39.39 6.01 17.43
C ARG A 521 -38.44 5.41 16.37
N CYS A 522 -37.13 5.63 16.52
CA CYS A 522 -36.08 4.95 15.76
C CYS A 522 -35.95 3.46 16.18
N CYS A 523 -35.63 2.57 15.24
CA CYS A 523 -35.25 1.19 15.54
C CYS A 523 -34.01 1.12 16.44
N LEU A 524 -33.82 -0.01 17.17
CA LEU A 524 -32.59 -0.20 17.93
C LEU A 524 -31.42 -0.52 16.99
N SER A 525 -30.25 0.03 17.34
CA SER A 525 -29.04 -0.11 16.55
C SER A 525 -28.57 -1.57 16.45
N GLY A 526 -27.90 -1.90 15.33
CA GLY A 526 -27.30 -3.22 15.12
C GLY A 526 -28.31 -4.36 15.00
N TYR A 527 -29.50 -4.08 14.46
CA TYR A 527 -30.57 -5.08 14.25
C TYR A 527 -30.99 -5.80 15.56
N ARG A 528 -30.88 -5.11 16.71
CA ARG A 528 -31.18 -5.67 18.04
C ARG A 528 -32.66 -5.93 18.26
N ASP A 529 -33.53 -5.30 17.49
CA ASP A 529 -34.96 -5.56 17.49
C ASP A 529 -35.52 -5.69 16.06
N GLN A 530 -36.67 -6.36 15.96
CA GLN A 530 -37.43 -6.49 14.70
C GLN A 530 -38.13 -5.17 14.30
N CYS A 531 -38.02 -4.15 15.14
CA CYS A 531 -38.59 -2.81 14.94
C CYS A 531 -40.10 -2.77 14.59
N GLU A 532 -40.88 -3.72 15.14
CA GLU A 532 -42.32 -3.85 14.83
C GLU A 532 -43.17 -2.61 15.16
N TYR A 533 -42.66 -1.71 16.01
CA TYR A 533 -43.31 -0.45 16.37
C TYR A 533 -43.15 0.65 15.32
N GLN A 534 -42.25 0.51 14.35
CA GLN A 534 -42.05 1.48 13.28
C GLN A 534 -42.76 0.99 12.01
N ARG A 535 -43.93 1.56 11.70
CA ARG A 535 -44.71 1.20 10.52
C ARG A 535 -44.27 2.04 9.31
N PRO A 536 -44.65 1.67 8.07
CA PRO A 536 -44.30 2.44 6.89
C PRO A 536 -44.68 3.93 6.93
N LYS A 537 -45.79 4.28 7.61
CA LYS A 537 -46.18 5.68 7.82
C LYS A 537 -45.26 6.44 8.79
N ASP A 538 -44.68 5.73 9.74
CA ASP A 538 -43.76 6.27 10.73
C ASP A 538 -42.41 6.56 10.03
N VAL A 539 -41.95 5.66 9.16
CA VAL A 539 -40.79 5.88 8.27
C VAL A 539 -41.00 7.10 7.37
N ARG A 540 -42.16 7.22 6.71
CA ARG A 540 -42.48 8.39 5.89
C ARG A 540 -42.48 9.69 6.70
N ALA A 541 -43.01 9.70 7.91
CA ALA A 541 -42.99 10.88 8.78
C ALA A 541 -41.55 11.29 9.14
N LEU A 542 -40.67 10.33 9.44
CA LEU A 542 -39.26 10.60 9.72
C LEU A 542 -38.52 11.16 8.49
N VAL A 543 -38.75 10.58 7.31
CA VAL A 543 -38.13 11.04 6.06
C VAL A 543 -38.66 12.41 5.63
N ASN A 544 -39.96 12.69 5.80
CA ASN A 544 -40.51 14.02 5.54
C ASN A 544 -39.90 15.08 6.47
N GLN A 545 -39.74 14.75 7.75
CA GLN A 545 -39.10 15.67 8.70
C GLN A 545 -37.62 15.89 8.35
N LEU A 546 -36.92 14.85 7.91
CA LEU A 546 -35.56 14.97 7.36
C LEU A 546 -35.54 15.91 6.15
N GLN A 547 -36.44 15.72 5.17
CA GLN A 547 -36.58 16.61 4.00
C GLN A 547 -36.74 18.07 4.43
N ASP A 548 -37.68 18.35 5.34
CA ASP A 548 -37.96 19.71 5.81
C ASP A 548 -36.73 20.35 6.48
N ASP A 549 -35.96 19.57 7.24
CA ASP A 549 -34.77 20.07 7.91
C ASP A 549 -33.60 20.28 6.94
N LEU A 550 -33.40 19.39 5.96
CA LEU A 550 -32.44 19.58 4.88
C LEU A 550 -32.80 20.82 4.04
N ALA A 551 -34.08 21.04 3.75
CA ALA A 551 -34.57 22.20 3.02
C ALA A 551 -34.30 23.51 3.77
N LYS A 552 -34.39 23.51 5.10
CA LYS A 552 -33.98 24.67 5.92
C LYS A 552 -32.48 24.94 5.80
N LEU A 553 -31.65 23.91 5.78
CA LEU A 553 -30.19 24.08 5.61
C LEU A 553 -29.86 24.63 4.21
N THR A 554 -30.47 24.09 3.15
CA THR A 554 -30.26 24.58 1.77
C THR A 554 -30.80 26.00 1.60
N ALA A 555 -31.92 26.36 2.21
CA ALA A 555 -32.46 27.73 2.22
C ALA A 555 -31.54 28.74 2.93
N LEU A 556 -30.71 28.29 3.88
CA LEU A 556 -29.64 29.09 4.47
C LEU A 556 -28.41 29.23 3.54
N GLY A 557 -28.46 28.66 2.33
CA GLY A 557 -27.38 28.63 1.35
C GLY A 557 -26.31 27.60 1.65
N ILE A 558 -26.57 26.62 2.52
CA ILE A 558 -25.61 25.55 2.83
C ILE A 558 -25.68 24.53 1.68
N LYS A 559 -24.53 24.14 1.13
CA LYS A 559 -24.46 23.05 0.16
C LYS A 559 -24.62 21.72 0.92
N VAL A 560 -25.77 21.07 0.76
CA VAL A 560 -26.12 19.85 1.51
C VAL A 560 -25.93 18.63 0.61
N PHE A 561 -25.24 17.61 1.15
CA PHE A 561 -24.99 16.34 0.48
C PHE A 561 -25.53 15.19 1.34
N VAL A 562 -26.20 14.22 0.72
CA VAL A 562 -26.78 13.06 1.41
C VAL A 562 -26.42 11.78 0.68
N ALA A 563 -25.85 10.82 1.40
CA ALA A 563 -25.56 9.50 0.86
C ALA A 563 -26.83 8.65 0.75
N THR A 564 -27.03 7.98 -0.39
CA THR A 564 -28.12 7.02 -0.61
C THR A 564 -27.77 5.63 -0.06
N LEU A 565 -28.71 4.69 -0.17
CA LEU A 565 -28.49 3.27 0.12
C LEU A 565 -27.65 2.66 -1.00
N ASN A 566 -26.54 2.03 -0.63
CA ASN A 566 -25.59 1.44 -1.58
C ASN A 566 -25.63 -0.09 -1.45
N PRO A 567 -25.27 -0.87 -2.50
CA PRO A 567 -25.24 -2.32 -2.41
C PRO A 567 -24.40 -2.81 -1.24
N GLU A 568 -25.06 -3.53 -0.35
CA GLU A 568 -24.50 -4.10 0.88
C GLU A 568 -25.14 -5.47 1.14
N GLY A 569 -24.59 -6.23 2.09
CA GLY A 569 -25.15 -7.51 2.48
C GLY A 569 -24.11 -8.60 2.71
N LYS A 570 -24.58 -9.84 2.84
CA LYS A 570 -23.75 -11.00 3.20
C LYS A 570 -22.62 -11.25 2.22
N GLN A 571 -22.81 -10.90 0.95
CA GLN A 571 -21.84 -11.03 -0.13
C GLN A 571 -20.62 -10.12 0.07
N PHE A 572 -20.77 -9.02 0.82
CA PHE A 572 -19.68 -8.09 1.15
C PHE A 572 -18.97 -8.44 2.46
N ASP A 573 -19.55 -9.31 3.30
CA ASP A 573 -18.93 -9.74 4.56
C ASP A 573 -17.73 -10.66 4.28
N PRO A 574 -16.49 -10.27 4.66
CA PRO A 574 -15.31 -11.11 4.47
C PRO A 574 -15.44 -12.51 5.09
N LYS A 575 -16.28 -12.68 6.12
CA LYS A 575 -16.53 -14.00 6.73
C LYS A 575 -17.25 -14.96 5.79
N ASN A 576 -18.08 -14.46 4.88
CA ASN A 576 -18.80 -15.28 3.89
C ASN A 576 -17.98 -15.49 2.60
N MET A 577 -16.84 -14.79 2.46
CA MET A 577 -15.90 -14.96 1.36
C MET A 577 -14.87 -16.07 1.61
N LEU A 578 -15.01 -16.83 2.70
CA LEU A 578 -14.13 -17.95 3.05
C LEU A 578 -14.91 -19.27 3.02
N ASN A 579 -14.29 -20.32 2.50
CA ASN A 579 -14.81 -21.69 2.55
C ASN A 579 -13.74 -22.62 3.13
N GLY A 580 -13.68 -22.71 4.46
CA GLY A 580 -12.61 -23.42 5.16
C GLY A 580 -11.26 -22.73 4.97
N ASP A 581 -10.30 -23.47 4.42
CA ASP A 581 -8.95 -22.98 4.10
C ASP A 581 -8.82 -22.55 2.62
N ASP A 582 -9.91 -22.09 2.01
CA ASP A 582 -9.92 -21.54 0.65
C ASP A 582 -10.78 -20.27 0.55
N VAL A 583 -10.59 -19.52 -0.53
CA VAL A 583 -11.47 -18.41 -0.91
C VAL A 583 -12.82 -18.98 -1.35
N GLY A 584 -13.89 -18.50 -0.71
CA GLY A 584 -15.28 -18.86 -0.97
C GLY A 584 -15.92 -18.01 -2.07
N ASP A 585 -17.17 -17.60 -1.85
CA ASP A 585 -17.93 -16.84 -2.84
C ASP A 585 -17.52 -15.36 -2.84
N VAL A 586 -16.96 -14.92 -3.97
CA VAL A 586 -16.58 -13.52 -4.23
C VAL A 586 -17.23 -13.00 -5.52
N ARG A 587 -18.37 -13.60 -5.91
CA ARG A 587 -19.11 -13.14 -7.09
C ARG A 587 -19.64 -11.73 -6.86
N PRO A 588 -19.66 -10.89 -7.91
CA PRO A 588 -20.24 -9.56 -7.80
C PRO A 588 -21.75 -9.65 -7.58
N VAL A 589 -22.31 -8.57 -7.04
CA VAL A 589 -23.76 -8.34 -6.95
C VAL A 589 -24.20 -7.37 -8.05
N LEU A 590 -25.50 -7.33 -8.33
CA LEU A 590 -26.06 -6.38 -9.29
C LEU A 590 -26.66 -5.17 -8.56
N ARG A 591 -26.31 -3.96 -9.00
CA ARG A 591 -26.85 -2.71 -8.44
C ARG A 591 -28.36 -2.63 -8.63
N SER A 592 -28.85 -3.05 -9.79
CA SER A 592 -30.28 -3.06 -10.13
C SER A 592 -31.09 -3.98 -9.22
N GLU A 593 -30.60 -5.19 -8.94
CA GLU A 593 -31.26 -6.14 -8.03
C GLU A 593 -31.35 -5.57 -6.62
N PHE A 594 -30.25 -5.01 -6.10
CA PHE A 594 -30.24 -4.37 -4.79
C PHE A 594 -31.23 -3.19 -4.73
N ARG A 595 -31.26 -2.35 -5.77
CA ARG A 595 -32.17 -1.21 -5.84
C ARG A 595 -33.64 -1.62 -5.96
N GLU A 596 -33.96 -2.71 -6.65
CA GLU A 596 -35.33 -3.23 -6.74
C GLU A 596 -35.79 -3.81 -5.39
N GLU A 597 -34.92 -4.54 -4.70
CA GLU A 597 -35.19 -5.08 -3.36
C GLU A 597 -35.48 -3.96 -2.34
N HIS A 598 -34.74 -2.86 -2.42
CA HIS A 598 -34.83 -1.74 -1.47
C HIS A 598 -35.62 -0.53 -2.00
N LYS A 599 -36.37 -0.70 -3.10
CA LYS A 599 -36.96 0.41 -3.87
C LYS A 599 -37.83 1.37 -3.06
N GLU A 600 -38.57 0.87 -2.07
CA GLU A 600 -39.46 1.71 -1.27
C GLU A 600 -38.66 2.70 -0.41
N LEU A 601 -37.63 2.23 0.28
CA LEU A 601 -36.82 3.07 1.17
C LEU A 601 -35.87 3.97 0.36
N THR A 602 -35.20 3.41 -0.65
CA THR A 602 -34.32 4.18 -1.54
C THR A 602 -35.10 5.29 -2.24
N GLY A 603 -36.29 4.98 -2.78
CA GLY A 603 -37.15 5.97 -3.43
C GLY A 603 -37.61 7.09 -2.49
N LEU A 604 -37.93 6.77 -1.22
CA LEU A 604 -38.29 7.78 -0.22
C LEU A 604 -37.13 8.72 0.09
N ILE A 605 -35.92 8.18 0.29
CA ILE A 605 -34.73 8.97 0.64
C ILE A 605 -34.32 9.85 -0.54
N GLU A 606 -34.20 9.29 -1.74
CA GLU A 606 -33.80 10.06 -2.94
C GLU A 606 -34.81 11.17 -3.27
N ALA A 607 -36.12 10.92 -3.10
CA ALA A 607 -37.15 11.94 -3.25
C ALA A 607 -37.04 13.05 -2.19
N ALA A 608 -36.74 12.70 -0.94
CA ALA A 608 -36.52 13.67 0.13
C ALA A 608 -35.30 14.56 -0.12
N VAL A 609 -34.19 13.98 -0.58
CA VAL A 609 -32.98 14.72 -0.95
C VAL A 609 -33.27 15.71 -2.09
N ALA A 610 -33.94 15.23 -3.14
CA ALA A 610 -34.35 16.08 -4.27
C ALA A 610 -35.33 17.19 -3.82
N GLY A 611 -36.33 16.85 -3.01
CA GLY A 611 -37.32 17.79 -2.48
C GLY A 611 -36.73 18.88 -1.58
N ALA A 612 -35.59 18.60 -0.94
CA ALA A 612 -34.84 19.56 -0.13
C ALA A 612 -33.86 20.43 -0.95
N ASN A 613 -33.78 20.24 -2.27
CA ASN A 613 -32.74 20.84 -3.12
C ASN A 613 -31.31 20.52 -2.63
N ALA A 614 -31.13 19.31 -2.09
CA ALA A 614 -29.84 18.78 -1.67
C ALA A 614 -29.24 17.88 -2.77
N THR A 615 -27.94 17.60 -2.67
CA THR A 615 -27.22 16.77 -3.63
C THR A 615 -27.13 15.33 -3.13
N LEU A 616 -27.53 14.37 -3.96
CA LEU A 616 -27.40 12.95 -3.67
C LEU A 616 -25.97 12.47 -3.95
N ILE A 617 -25.42 11.65 -3.08
CA ILE A 617 -24.15 10.93 -3.26
C ILE A 617 -24.45 9.43 -3.24
N ASP A 618 -23.91 8.67 -4.19
CA ASP A 618 -24.02 7.22 -4.23
C ASP A 618 -22.62 6.59 -4.19
N TYR A 619 -22.25 6.00 -3.05
CA TYR A 619 -20.95 5.37 -2.86
C TYR A 619 -20.73 4.20 -3.80
N SER A 620 -21.80 3.58 -4.30
CA SER A 620 -21.73 2.51 -5.28
C SER A 620 -21.17 2.96 -6.63
N ASP A 621 -21.13 4.26 -6.92
CA ASP A 621 -20.49 4.77 -8.13
C ASP A 621 -18.98 4.50 -8.18
N ASN A 622 -18.36 4.16 -7.05
CA ASN A 622 -16.94 3.80 -6.95
C ASN A 622 -16.66 2.29 -6.86
N TYR A 623 -17.69 1.44 -6.73
CA TYR A 623 -17.51 -0.01 -6.77
C TYR A 623 -18.54 -0.74 -7.63
N CYS A 624 -19.34 -0.03 -8.43
CA CYS A 624 -20.23 -0.62 -9.42
C CYS A 624 -19.94 -0.05 -10.80
N TRP A 625 -19.93 -0.89 -11.83
CA TRP A 625 -19.74 -0.50 -13.22
C TRP A 625 -20.70 -1.25 -14.14
N GLN A 626 -21.44 -0.53 -14.98
CA GLN A 626 -22.44 -1.12 -15.91
C GLN A 626 -23.38 -2.12 -15.22
N ASP A 627 -23.82 -1.78 -13.99
CA ASP A 627 -24.66 -2.58 -13.10
C ASP A 627 -23.96 -3.64 -12.23
N VAL A 628 -22.70 -3.99 -12.52
CA VAL A 628 -21.95 -5.00 -11.76
C VAL A 628 -21.19 -4.35 -10.62
N CYS A 629 -21.46 -4.79 -9.40
CA CYS A 629 -20.77 -4.35 -8.19
C CYS A 629 -19.85 -5.46 -7.67
N GLN A 630 -18.55 -5.29 -7.84
CA GLN A 630 -17.58 -6.21 -7.23
C GLN A 630 -17.65 -6.11 -5.70
N VAL A 631 -17.36 -7.23 -5.03
CA VAL A 631 -17.26 -7.31 -3.56
C VAL A 631 -15.81 -7.28 -3.07
N ILE A 632 -14.88 -7.43 -4.02
CA ILE A 632 -13.43 -7.31 -3.88
C ILE A 632 -12.91 -6.26 -4.86
N ASP A 633 -11.85 -5.56 -4.49
CA ASP A 633 -11.20 -4.63 -5.40
C ASP A 633 -10.31 -5.34 -6.44
N ASP A 634 -9.71 -4.54 -7.32
CA ASP A 634 -8.78 -4.99 -8.35
C ASP A 634 -7.51 -5.64 -7.79
N HIS A 635 -7.17 -5.40 -6.52
CA HIS A 635 -6.08 -6.04 -5.78
C HIS A 635 -6.53 -7.29 -5.00
N GLY A 636 -7.77 -7.74 -5.17
CA GLY A 636 -8.30 -8.93 -4.49
C GLY A 636 -8.57 -8.72 -3.00
N ARG A 637 -8.71 -7.47 -2.54
CA ARG A 637 -9.03 -7.14 -1.14
C ARG A 637 -10.54 -6.89 -1.00
N PRO A 638 -11.20 -7.36 0.07
CA PRO A 638 -12.61 -7.01 0.30
C PRO A 638 -12.83 -5.51 0.38
N ILE A 639 -13.90 -5.05 -0.28
CA ILE A 639 -14.30 -3.64 -0.29
C ILE A 639 -14.86 -3.20 1.07
N MET A 640 -15.48 -4.13 1.79
CA MET A 640 -16.07 -3.92 3.11
C MET A 640 -15.37 -4.76 4.18
N LYS A 641 -15.32 -4.26 5.42
CA LYS A 641 -14.78 -4.98 6.60
C LYS A 641 -15.78 -5.97 7.20
N ASP A 642 -17.06 -5.74 6.94
CA ASP A 642 -18.21 -6.53 7.34
C ASP A 642 -19.29 -6.40 6.25
N ASN A 643 -20.55 -6.64 6.56
CA ASN A 643 -21.61 -6.67 5.56
C ASN A 643 -22.09 -5.29 5.08
N ASN A 644 -21.63 -4.17 5.65
CA ASN A 644 -22.08 -2.83 5.25
C ASN A 644 -21.08 -1.68 5.47
N HIS A 645 -19.95 -1.91 6.13
CA HIS A 645 -18.92 -0.88 6.32
C HIS A 645 -17.78 -1.04 5.32
N LEU A 646 -17.51 0.01 4.54
CA LEU A 646 -16.33 0.11 3.68
C LEU A 646 -15.03 -0.03 4.51
N THR A 647 -14.03 -0.70 3.97
CA THR A 647 -12.69 -0.70 4.57
C THR A 647 -12.05 0.69 4.46
N SER A 648 -11.20 1.04 5.42
CA SER A 648 -10.48 2.33 5.37
C SER A 648 -9.60 2.47 4.13
N THR A 649 -9.03 1.36 3.65
CA THR A 649 -8.24 1.32 2.41
C THR A 649 -9.10 1.64 1.18
N PHE A 650 -10.27 0.98 1.05
CA PHE A 650 -11.17 1.24 -0.07
C PHE A 650 -11.66 2.70 -0.08
N ALA A 651 -12.08 3.21 1.08
CA ALA A 651 -12.53 4.60 1.19
C ALA A 651 -11.43 5.60 0.80
N TYR A 652 -10.18 5.34 1.20
CA TYR A 652 -9.04 6.18 0.87
C TYR A 652 -8.76 6.21 -0.65
N GLU A 653 -8.68 5.03 -1.27
CA GLU A 653 -8.29 4.86 -2.68
C GLU A 653 -9.41 5.19 -3.67
N TYR A 654 -10.59 4.61 -3.46
CA TYR A 654 -11.63 4.50 -4.48
C TYR A 654 -12.79 5.47 -4.32
N LEU A 655 -13.12 5.94 -3.10
CA LEU A 655 -14.39 6.64 -2.82
C LEU A 655 -14.43 8.10 -3.32
N SER A 656 -14.08 8.34 -4.58
CA SER A 656 -13.98 9.68 -5.17
C SER A 656 -15.32 10.41 -5.31
N VAL A 657 -16.46 9.72 -5.18
CA VAL A 657 -17.75 10.39 -5.18
C VAL A 657 -17.90 11.38 -4.01
N VAL A 658 -17.10 11.24 -2.96
CA VAL A 658 -17.05 12.19 -1.82
C VAL A 658 -16.27 13.46 -2.18
N ASP A 659 -15.44 13.46 -3.23
CA ASP A 659 -14.61 14.60 -3.63
C ASP A 659 -15.44 15.85 -3.93
N GLN A 660 -16.65 15.65 -4.47
CA GLN A 660 -17.59 16.72 -4.78
C GLN A 660 -17.98 17.55 -3.54
N VAL A 661 -17.93 16.96 -2.33
CA VAL A 661 -18.21 17.68 -1.08
C VAL A 661 -17.11 18.72 -0.82
N ILE A 662 -15.86 18.33 -1.06
CA ILE A 662 -14.71 19.25 -0.95
C ILE A 662 -14.75 20.27 -2.09
N ASP A 663 -15.01 19.86 -3.32
CA ASP A 663 -15.13 20.78 -4.45
C ASP A 663 -16.20 21.85 -4.19
N ALA A 664 -17.34 21.44 -3.64
CA ALA A 664 -18.41 22.35 -3.28
C ALA A 664 -18.03 23.28 -2.14
N ALA A 665 -17.31 22.80 -1.12
CA ALA A 665 -16.82 23.66 -0.03
C ALA A 665 -15.77 24.67 -0.51
N MET A 666 -14.97 24.28 -1.51
CA MET A 666 -13.89 25.09 -2.07
C MET A 666 -14.34 26.03 -3.18
N ALA A 667 -15.44 25.73 -3.88
CA ALA A 667 -16.05 26.59 -4.87
C ALA A 667 -16.74 27.79 -4.20
N ASP A 668 -16.28 29.00 -4.55
CA ASP A 668 -16.75 30.28 -4.01
C ASP A 668 -18.26 30.51 -4.17
#